data_AF-A0A9E2P007-F1
#
_entry.id   AF-A0A9E2P007-F1
#
_cell.length_a   1.000
_cell.length_b   1.000
_cell.length_c   1.000
_cell.angle_alpha   90.00
_cell.angle_beta   90.00
_cell.angle_gamma   90.00
#
_symmetry.space_group_name_H-M   'P 1'
#
loop_
_entity.id
_entity.type
_entity.pdbx_description
1 polymer ?
#
loop_
_entity_poly.entity_id
_entity_poly.type
_entity_poly.pdbx_seq_one_letter_code
_entity_poly.pdbx_strand_id
1 'polypeptide(L)'
;MGTIHFCFDIYSKDIQFLSQLDTGLPFKKALEEGFESQLNQYYKMFHFLFSHPSYRFSLSIPGRQLDLFSRLHREITVVLSDLVGNKQVELLGGAYYEPLLPNILPADRVGQIELYTTALRRHTGKRPRGMVIPNNAWDPSLVTCLKTCSMDFVLMDSRLIPQYKNQSLPYIIQELGKVLYVLGQHQQHLPFDAQGRPIPPKDYLYQLEDLVFTSCHEAEHPLVCCSLSLSDFCALIDSGWLEDMEQTLKHEMTRAEFQWTLPSKYIKETQHFQRTYIPAGILTAKKLSSQETSSGTNAFPEMVVVNSYDYLLHQPRNYFLYSKMVHVSTLINNKNRKEKNSRKSARDLLWEAQSGEAYLAEPNFNSQWSHEGAYHSLLQAEHIIRDYSGFFDSVTSYDYDADGIKEYICQFPEFNAYIQGRGGSLFEYDVFRTTKNYAGSNGKNTGLFLDYFLENEFVSKSDLFTGQLYREVTFDGKRRDIKLTAKSRLGEKRQTISLRKNYYMSADGISVQYIIKNESQETFRHFFAVECNLLLDISHTSDPLDTEIIFGETDQLQVFHNEIPKENLKSVSVFRFSDKELSFVFTLNEKATLHLSENKGSLSATMVWLVDIPAQREIEKSIMFSVLPKKVINPKKKRK
;
A
#
# COMPACT_ATOMS: atom_id res chain seq x y z
N MET A 1 16.59 -8.44 -43.89
CA MET A 1 15.96 -7.49 -42.95
C MET A 1 17.00 -6.44 -42.59
N GLY A 2 16.60 -5.26 -42.11
CA GLY A 2 17.53 -4.26 -41.58
C GLY A 2 18.21 -4.71 -40.28
N THR A 3 18.79 -3.76 -39.54
CA THR A 3 19.39 -4.05 -38.22
C THR A 3 18.34 -4.01 -37.11
N ILE A 4 18.19 -5.11 -36.37
CA ILE A 4 17.35 -5.21 -35.18
C ILE A 4 18.15 -4.75 -33.96
N HIS A 5 17.61 -3.82 -33.19
CA HIS A 5 18.24 -3.29 -32.00
C HIS A 5 17.74 -3.98 -30.72
N PHE A 6 18.66 -4.38 -29.83
CA PHE A 6 18.35 -4.87 -28.49
C PHE A 6 18.52 -3.76 -27.46
N CYS A 7 17.44 -3.48 -26.73
CA CYS A 7 17.46 -2.60 -25.58
C CYS A 7 17.00 -3.36 -24.33
N PHE A 8 17.93 -3.95 -23.60
CA PHE A 8 17.61 -4.66 -22.37
C PHE A 8 17.87 -3.76 -21.17
N ASP A 9 16.84 -3.58 -20.36
CA ASP A 9 16.91 -2.98 -19.05
C ASP A 9 17.08 -4.07 -18.00
N ILE A 10 17.98 -3.86 -17.06
CA ILE A 10 18.16 -4.71 -15.89
C ILE A 10 17.57 -3.95 -14.71
N TYR A 11 16.68 -4.59 -13.95
CA TYR A 11 16.09 -3.96 -12.78
C TYR A 11 16.22 -4.83 -11.54
N SER A 12 16.37 -4.17 -10.39
CA SER A 12 16.24 -4.79 -9.08
C SER A 12 14.89 -4.42 -8.45
N LYS A 13 14.34 -5.34 -7.66
CA LYS A 13 13.22 -5.00 -6.77
C LYS A 13 13.77 -4.31 -5.51
N ASP A 14 13.03 -3.32 -5.01
CA ASP A 14 13.39 -2.61 -3.77
C ASP A 14 13.33 -3.59 -2.59
N ILE A 15 14.32 -3.50 -1.69
CA ILE A 15 14.28 -4.20 -0.40
C ILE A 15 13.65 -3.23 0.61
N GLN A 16 12.36 -2.91 0.42
CA GLN A 16 11.65 -1.89 1.21
C GLN A 16 11.67 -2.18 2.73
N PHE A 17 11.83 -3.44 3.10
CA PHE A 17 11.77 -3.93 4.47
C PHE A 17 12.97 -3.55 5.36
N LEU A 18 14.08 -3.05 4.81
CA LEU A 18 15.29 -2.78 5.60
C LEU A 18 15.27 -1.45 6.37
N SER A 19 14.52 -0.43 5.92
CA SER A 19 14.58 0.90 6.57
C SER A 19 13.58 1.10 7.71
N GLN A 20 12.55 0.24 7.82
CA GLN A 20 11.42 0.46 8.73
C GLN A 20 11.46 -0.43 9.99
N LEU A 21 12.48 -1.27 10.16
CA LEU A 21 12.56 -2.23 11.26
C LEU A 21 13.76 -1.95 12.19
N ASP A 22 13.72 -0.82 12.90
CA ASP A 22 14.41 -0.69 14.20
C ASP A 22 13.61 -1.43 15.32
N THR A 23 12.46 -2.01 14.96
CA THR A 23 11.59 -2.80 15.85
C THR A 23 11.93 -4.29 15.75
N GLY A 24 13.00 -4.71 16.45
CA GLY A 24 13.22 -6.04 17.08
C GLY A 24 12.63 -7.35 16.51
N LEU A 25 12.30 -7.46 15.22
CA LEU A 25 11.62 -8.62 14.63
C LEU A 25 12.60 -9.69 14.13
N PRO A 26 12.22 -11.00 14.12
CA PRO A 26 13.04 -12.13 13.68
C PRO A 26 13.42 -12.10 12.17
N PHE A 27 12.94 -11.11 11.42
CA PHE A 27 13.18 -10.93 9.99
C PHE A 27 14.50 -10.23 9.65
N LYS A 28 15.20 -9.63 10.63
CA LYS A 28 16.48 -8.93 10.38
C LYS A 28 17.47 -9.82 9.62
N LYS A 29 17.56 -11.10 10.00
CA LYS A 29 18.45 -12.07 9.36
C LYS A 29 18.04 -12.43 7.92
N ALA A 30 16.75 -12.68 7.67
CA ALA A 30 16.25 -12.96 6.31
C ALA A 30 16.43 -11.75 5.37
N LEU A 31 16.32 -10.53 5.91
CA LEU A 31 16.55 -9.29 5.17
C LEU A 31 18.04 -9.06 4.89
N GLU A 32 18.91 -9.34 5.86
CA GLU A 32 20.37 -9.34 5.68
C GLU A 32 20.77 -10.36 4.60
N GLU A 33 20.25 -11.59 4.66
CA GLU A 33 20.49 -12.64 3.66
C GLU A 33 19.97 -12.23 2.26
N GLY A 34 18.78 -11.61 2.18
CA GLY A 34 18.23 -11.10 0.93
C GLY A 34 19.07 -9.98 0.32
N PHE A 35 19.57 -9.06 1.15
CA PHE A 35 20.45 -7.98 0.72
C PHE A 35 21.81 -8.50 0.25
N GLU A 36 22.44 -9.42 0.99
CA GLU A 36 23.70 -10.04 0.60
C GLU A 36 23.56 -10.82 -0.73
N SER A 37 22.46 -11.55 -0.90
CA SER A 37 22.16 -12.25 -2.15
C SER A 37 22.09 -11.27 -3.34
N GLN A 38 21.37 -10.17 -3.17
CA GLN A 38 21.24 -9.14 -4.20
C GLN A 38 22.57 -8.43 -4.48
N LEU A 39 23.37 -8.16 -3.45
CA LEU A 39 24.71 -7.59 -3.58
C LEU A 39 25.63 -8.49 -4.42
N ASN A 40 25.61 -9.80 -4.17
CA ASN A 40 26.37 -10.79 -4.95
C ASN A 40 25.92 -10.83 -6.41
N GLN A 41 24.64 -10.66 -6.69
CA GLN A 41 24.12 -10.55 -8.06
C GLN A 41 24.66 -9.29 -8.77
N TYR A 42 24.73 -8.14 -8.10
CA TYR A 42 25.36 -6.95 -8.66
C TYR A 42 26.84 -7.17 -8.99
N TYR A 43 27.61 -7.79 -8.07
CA TYR A 43 29.01 -8.10 -8.34
C TYR A 43 29.17 -9.02 -9.56
N LYS A 44 28.31 -10.02 -9.69
CA LYS A 44 28.29 -10.91 -10.86
C LYS A 44 28.01 -10.15 -12.16
N MET A 45 26.98 -9.30 -12.18
CA MET A 45 26.67 -8.45 -13.33
C MET A 45 27.85 -7.55 -13.69
N PHE A 46 28.47 -6.88 -12.72
CA PHE A 46 29.60 -6.00 -12.97
C PHE A 46 30.82 -6.75 -13.52
N HIS A 47 31.15 -7.91 -12.95
CA HIS A 47 32.23 -8.75 -13.44
C HIS A 47 32.01 -9.18 -14.90
N PHE A 48 30.78 -9.57 -15.24
CA PHE A 48 30.41 -9.91 -16.61
C PHE A 48 30.59 -8.71 -17.56
N LEU A 49 30.09 -7.53 -17.19
CA LEU A 49 30.16 -6.34 -18.05
C LEU A 49 31.60 -5.86 -18.27
N PHE A 50 32.47 -5.93 -17.25
CA PHE A 50 33.90 -5.61 -17.44
C PHE A 50 34.59 -6.60 -18.36
N SER A 51 34.23 -7.89 -18.30
CA SER A 51 34.80 -8.93 -19.15
C SER A 51 34.31 -8.83 -20.60
N HIS A 52 33.16 -8.20 -20.85
CA HIS A 52 32.55 -8.11 -22.19
C HIS A 52 32.16 -6.66 -22.58
N PRO A 53 33.13 -5.84 -23.06
CA PRO A 53 32.93 -4.43 -23.38
C PRO A 53 31.90 -4.10 -24.48
N SER A 54 31.53 -5.10 -25.30
CA SER A 54 30.58 -4.97 -26.41
C SER A 54 29.13 -4.85 -25.93
N TYR A 55 28.81 -5.40 -24.76
CA TYR A 55 27.46 -5.39 -24.22
C TYR A 55 27.02 -4.00 -23.74
N ARG A 56 25.75 -3.71 -23.99
CA ARG A 56 25.07 -2.45 -23.66
C ARG A 56 23.75 -2.76 -22.98
N PHE A 57 23.54 -2.23 -21.78
CA PHE A 57 22.31 -2.41 -21.03
C PHE A 57 21.85 -1.09 -20.39
N SER A 58 20.55 -0.92 -20.25
CA SER A 58 20.01 0.04 -19.27
C SER A 58 19.95 -0.61 -17.89
N LEU A 59 20.02 0.21 -16.84
CA LEU A 59 19.95 -0.25 -15.46
C LEU A 59 19.04 0.66 -14.64
N SER A 60 18.08 0.05 -13.95
CA SER A 60 17.12 0.68 -13.06
C SER A 60 17.35 0.20 -11.62
N ILE A 61 17.67 1.12 -10.70
CA ILE A 61 17.97 0.80 -9.30
C ILE A 61 17.04 1.60 -8.38
N PRO A 62 16.16 1.00 -7.57
CA PRO A 62 15.30 1.71 -6.62
C PRO A 62 16.07 2.76 -5.80
N GLY A 63 15.43 3.90 -5.53
CA GLY A 63 16.09 5.06 -4.91
C GLY A 63 16.67 4.76 -3.54
N ARG A 64 15.92 4.04 -2.69
CA ARG A 64 16.39 3.60 -1.37
C ARG A 64 17.58 2.65 -1.46
N GLN A 65 17.54 1.71 -2.41
CA GLN A 65 18.64 0.78 -2.64
C GLN A 65 19.92 1.50 -3.07
N LEU A 66 19.81 2.51 -3.94
CA LEU A 66 20.95 3.34 -4.33
C LEU A 66 21.59 4.06 -3.13
N ASP A 67 20.77 4.57 -2.20
CA ASP A 67 21.29 5.21 -0.99
C ASP A 67 21.98 4.20 -0.06
N LEU A 68 21.42 2.98 0.09
CA LEU A 68 22.06 1.89 0.83
C LEU A 68 23.44 1.54 0.25
N PHE A 69 23.57 1.41 -1.07
CA PHE A 69 24.87 1.21 -1.71
C PHE A 69 25.84 2.35 -1.40
N SER A 70 25.38 3.59 -1.44
CA SER A 70 26.25 4.74 -1.14
C SER A 70 26.75 4.79 0.31
N ARG A 71 25.97 4.25 1.25
CA ARG A 71 26.31 4.22 2.68
C ARG A 71 27.17 3.02 3.05
N LEU A 72 26.85 1.84 2.53
CA LEU A 72 27.44 0.57 2.97
C LEU A 72 28.43 -0.05 1.98
N HIS A 73 28.25 0.16 0.68
CA HIS A 73 29.02 -0.50 -0.40
C HIS A 73 29.43 0.50 -1.49
N ARG A 74 30.29 1.46 -1.13
CA ARG A 74 30.70 2.56 -2.02
C ARG A 74 31.37 2.05 -3.30
N GLU A 75 32.04 0.90 -3.23
CA GLU A 75 32.64 0.18 -4.35
C GLU A 75 31.65 -0.02 -5.51
N ILE A 76 30.38 -0.33 -5.21
CA ILE A 76 29.32 -0.47 -6.23
C ILE A 76 29.09 0.83 -6.97
N THR A 77 29.00 1.95 -6.24
CA THR A 77 28.74 3.26 -6.86
C THR A 77 29.90 3.72 -7.74
N VAL A 78 31.14 3.34 -7.39
CA VAL A 78 32.33 3.62 -8.21
C VAL A 78 32.30 2.81 -9.50
N VAL A 79 32.06 1.50 -9.40
CA VAL A 79 31.94 0.61 -10.57
C VAL A 79 30.82 1.05 -11.50
N LEU A 80 29.66 1.45 -10.96
CA LEU A 80 28.56 2.00 -11.74
C LEU A 80 28.97 3.26 -12.50
N SER A 81 29.73 4.16 -11.87
CA SER A 81 30.24 5.37 -12.51
C SER A 81 31.15 5.02 -13.70
N ASP A 82 32.02 4.01 -13.57
CA ASP A 82 32.92 3.58 -14.64
C ASP A 82 32.15 2.97 -15.82
N LEU A 83 31.19 2.07 -15.55
CA LEU A 83 30.36 1.44 -16.58
C LEU A 83 29.50 2.48 -17.34
N VAL A 84 28.99 3.50 -16.63
CA VAL A 84 28.28 4.62 -17.24
C VAL A 84 29.23 5.50 -18.06
N GLY A 85 30.44 5.77 -17.56
CA GLY A 85 31.49 6.53 -18.26
C GLY A 85 31.90 5.87 -19.58
N ASN A 86 31.99 4.54 -19.57
CA ASN A 86 32.32 3.70 -20.72
C ASN A 86 31.15 3.48 -21.69
N LYS A 87 29.96 4.03 -21.38
CA LYS A 87 28.71 3.86 -22.14
C LYS A 87 28.30 2.39 -22.28
N GLN A 88 28.68 1.52 -21.34
CA GLN A 88 28.18 0.15 -21.27
C GLN A 88 26.82 0.10 -20.57
N VAL A 89 26.62 0.98 -19.59
CA VAL A 89 25.38 1.08 -18.82
C VAL A 89 24.74 2.46 -19.00
N GLU A 90 23.44 2.49 -19.28
CA GLU A 90 22.61 3.69 -19.17
C GLU A 90 21.74 3.60 -17.91
N LEU A 91 21.96 4.48 -16.93
CA LEU A 91 21.07 4.55 -15.77
C LEU A 91 19.75 5.21 -16.15
N LEU A 92 18.65 4.52 -15.87
CA LEU A 92 17.31 5.05 -16.03
C LEU A 92 16.88 5.77 -14.76
N GLY A 93 16.16 6.87 -14.97
CA GLY A 93 15.44 7.58 -13.93
C GLY A 93 14.21 6.81 -13.46
N GLY A 94 13.43 7.48 -12.63
CA GLY A 94 12.40 6.86 -11.80
C GLY A 94 11.85 7.90 -10.83
N ALA A 95 11.10 7.44 -9.84
CA ALA A 95 10.77 8.22 -8.65
C ALA A 95 11.34 7.50 -7.42
N TYR A 96 11.86 8.27 -6.46
CA TYR A 96 12.75 7.76 -5.43
C TYR A 96 12.16 6.62 -4.58
N TYR A 97 10.90 6.77 -4.15
CA TYR A 97 10.18 5.76 -3.37
C TYR A 97 9.22 4.92 -4.21
N GLU A 98 9.35 4.95 -5.54
CA GLU A 98 8.52 4.16 -6.48
C GLU A 98 6.99 4.29 -6.28
N PRO A 99 6.45 5.52 -6.21
CA PRO A 99 5.03 5.73 -6.00
C PRO A 99 4.16 5.38 -7.22
N LEU A 100 2.85 5.23 -6.99
CA LEU A 100 1.86 5.32 -8.06
C LEU A 100 1.75 6.77 -8.52
N LEU A 101 2.61 7.17 -9.46
CA LEU A 101 2.71 8.55 -9.94
C LEU A 101 1.35 9.20 -10.30
N PRO A 102 0.40 8.51 -10.97
CA PRO A 102 -0.92 9.08 -11.27
C PRO A 102 -1.75 9.44 -10.03
N ASN A 103 -1.50 8.79 -8.89
CA ASN A 103 -2.30 8.91 -7.68
C ASN A 103 -1.75 9.96 -6.70
N ILE A 104 -0.52 10.45 -6.88
CA ILE A 104 0.06 11.49 -6.01
C ILE A 104 -0.04 12.89 -6.63
N LEU A 105 0.13 13.93 -5.80
CA LEU A 105 0.06 15.33 -6.24
C LEU A 105 1.17 15.65 -7.26
N PRO A 106 0.93 16.52 -8.27
CA PRO A 106 1.95 16.89 -9.26
C PRO A 106 3.25 17.42 -8.67
N ALA A 107 3.18 18.17 -7.57
CA ALA A 107 4.36 18.66 -6.86
C ALA A 107 5.22 17.52 -6.27
N ASP A 108 4.57 16.46 -5.78
CA ASP A 108 5.25 15.27 -5.25
C ASP A 108 5.83 14.43 -6.39
N ARG A 109 5.13 14.29 -7.54
CA ARG A 109 5.66 13.62 -8.74
C ARG A 109 7.00 14.23 -9.15
N VAL A 110 7.05 15.55 -9.31
CA VAL A 110 8.27 16.28 -9.67
C VAL A 110 9.33 16.14 -8.58
N GLY A 111 8.93 16.31 -7.31
CA GLY A 111 9.84 16.21 -6.17
C GLY A 111 10.53 14.85 -6.05
N GLN A 112 9.78 13.76 -6.19
CA GLN A 112 10.31 12.40 -6.13
C GLN A 112 11.23 12.06 -7.32
N ILE A 113 10.88 12.52 -8.53
CA ILE A 113 11.72 12.31 -9.72
C ILE A 113 13.03 13.10 -9.60
N GLU A 114 12.98 14.35 -9.16
CA GLU A 114 14.19 15.17 -8.98
C GLU A 114 15.06 14.68 -7.81
N LEU A 115 14.45 14.16 -6.74
CA LEU A 115 15.18 13.53 -5.63
C LEU A 115 16.00 12.35 -6.15
N TYR A 116 15.37 11.44 -6.91
CA TYR A 116 16.04 10.29 -7.49
C TYR A 116 17.09 10.68 -8.54
N THR A 117 16.76 11.64 -9.39
CA THR A 117 17.69 12.20 -10.37
C THR A 117 18.94 12.79 -9.71
N THR A 118 18.77 13.48 -8.59
CA THR A 118 19.87 14.04 -7.80
C THR A 118 20.73 12.94 -7.19
N ALA A 119 20.11 11.87 -6.66
CA ALA A 119 20.83 10.73 -6.11
C ALA A 119 21.69 10.03 -7.19
N LEU A 120 21.11 9.71 -8.35
CA LEU A 120 21.85 9.11 -9.48
C LEU A 120 23.02 9.98 -9.94
N ARG A 121 22.77 11.29 -10.10
CA ARG A 121 23.80 12.26 -10.53
C ARG A 121 24.92 12.41 -9.51
N ARG A 122 24.62 12.35 -8.21
CA ARG A 122 25.62 12.44 -7.14
C ARG A 122 26.67 11.33 -7.28
N HIS A 123 26.27 10.13 -7.69
CA HIS A 123 27.14 8.97 -7.75
C HIS A 123 27.80 8.76 -9.11
N THR A 124 27.14 9.11 -10.21
CA THR A 124 27.64 8.82 -11.57
C THR A 124 28.02 10.06 -12.39
N GLY A 125 27.74 11.26 -11.86
CA GLY A 125 27.95 12.52 -12.57
C GLY A 125 27.00 12.75 -13.76
N LYS A 126 26.17 11.77 -14.13
CA LYS A 126 25.24 11.84 -15.25
C LYS A 126 23.81 12.03 -14.77
N ARG A 127 23.06 12.85 -15.51
CA ARG A 127 21.61 13.00 -15.31
C ARG A 127 20.88 12.00 -16.23
N PRO A 128 19.98 11.15 -15.71
CA PRO A 128 19.13 10.30 -16.54
C PRO A 128 18.28 11.14 -17.49
N ARG A 129 18.06 10.60 -18.70
CA ARG A 129 17.16 11.17 -19.72
C ARG A 129 16.00 10.26 -20.06
N GLY A 130 16.07 8.99 -19.71
CA GLY A 130 14.94 8.07 -19.70
C GLY A 130 14.54 7.70 -18.30
N MET A 131 13.36 7.11 -18.14
CA MET A 131 12.96 6.48 -16.88
C MET A 131 12.08 5.25 -17.10
N VAL A 132 12.07 4.35 -16.12
CA VAL A 132 11.01 3.33 -15.99
C VAL A 132 9.88 3.95 -15.18
N ILE A 133 8.64 3.73 -15.61
CA ILE A 133 7.46 4.17 -14.86
C ILE A 133 7.27 3.21 -13.68
N PRO A 134 7.34 3.67 -12.42
CA PRO A 134 7.14 2.81 -11.26
C PRO A 134 5.81 2.07 -11.35
N ASN A 135 5.85 0.77 -11.06
CA ASN A 135 4.68 -0.12 -11.09
C ASN A 135 3.94 -0.17 -12.44
N ASN A 136 4.57 0.30 -13.53
CA ASN A 136 3.90 0.50 -14.82
C ASN A 136 2.60 1.33 -14.69
N ALA A 137 2.53 2.25 -13.71
CA ALA A 137 1.37 3.09 -13.46
C ALA A 137 1.37 4.33 -14.36
N TRP A 138 0.66 4.24 -15.47
CA TRP A 138 0.64 5.26 -16.51
C TRP A 138 -0.63 6.11 -16.48
N ASP A 139 -0.45 7.41 -16.73
CA ASP A 139 -1.53 8.35 -17.05
C ASP A 139 -0.97 9.46 -17.98
N PRO A 140 -1.71 9.90 -19.02
CA PRO A 140 -1.27 10.95 -19.94
C PRO A 140 -0.83 12.25 -19.26
N SER A 141 -1.44 12.61 -18.11
CA SER A 141 -1.09 13.80 -17.34
C SER A 141 0.38 13.80 -16.86
N LEU A 142 1.02 12.63 -16.80
CA LEU A 142 2.42 12.51 -16.40
C LEU A 142 3.37 13.17 -17.40
N VAL A 143 3.04 13.22 -18.69
CA VAL A 143 3.92 13.76 -19.75
C VAL A 143 4.47 15.14 -19.38
N THR A 144 3.63 16.03 -18.86
CA THR A 144 4.04 17.39 -18.46
C THR A 144 5.03 17.39 -17.29
N CYS A 145 4.80 16.54 -16.28
CA CYS A 145 5.68 16.38 -15.13
C CYS A 145 7.03 15.79 -15.55
N LEU A 146 7.02 14.74 -16.37
CA LEU A 146 8.22 14.07 -16.86
C LEU A 146 9.10 15.01 -17.69
N LYS A 147 8.49 15.82 -18.57
CA LYS A 147 9.22 16.85 -19.32
C LYS A 147 9.77 17.97 -18.45
N THR A 148 9.06 18.36 -17.39
CA THR A 148 9.59 19.31 -16.40
C THR A 148 10.85 18.74 -15.72
N CYS A 149 10.86 17.44 -15.46
CA CYS A 149 12.01 16.72 -14.94
C CYS A 149 13.05 16.31 -16.00
N SER A 150 13.01 16.89 -17.21
CA SER A 150 13.96 16.61 -18.30
C SER A 150 14.06 15.13 -18.72
N MET A 151 13.00 14.35 -18.54
CA MET A 151 12.89 13.00 -19.10
C MET A 151 12.44 13.11 -20.55
N ASP A 152 13.18 12.54 -21.48
CA ASP A 152 12.86 12.53 -22.91
C ASP A 152 12.09 11.29 -23.33
N PHE A 153 12.30 10.18 -22.64
CA PHE A 153 11.63 8.93 -22.94
C PHE A 153 11.28 8.12 -21.70
N VAL A 154 10.37 7.17 -21.89
CA VAL A 154 10.01 6.19 -20.88
C VAL A 154 10.06 4.79 -21.47
N LEU A 155 10.48 3.83 -20.64
CA LEU A 155 10.23 2.42 -20.92
C LEU A 155 8.89 2.03 -20.27
N MET A 156 8.06 1.33 -21.03
CA MET A 156 6.72 0.94 -20.60
C MET A 156 6.38 -0.44 -21.12
N ASP A 157 5.70 -1.25 -20.33
CA ASP A 157 5.18 -2.53 -20.79
C ASP A 157 4.30 -2.38 -22.05
N SER A 158 4.62 -3.15 -23.09
CA SER A 158 3.93 -3.11 -24.40
C SER A 158 2.43 -3.42 -24.29
N ARG A 159 1.98 -4.10 -23.24
CA ARG A 159 0.55 -4.39 -22.99
C ARG A 159 -0.27 -3.16 -22.61
N LEU A 160 0.36 -2.11 -22.09
CA LEU A 160 -0.30 -0.82 -21.84
C LEU A 160 -0.53 -0.02 -23.13
N ILE A 161 0.24 -0.33 -24.16
CA ILE A 161 0.19 0.38 -25.44
C ILE A 161 -0.93 -0.24 -26.29
N PRO A 162 -1.68 0.55 -27.10
CA PRO A 162 -2.76 0.00 -27.91
C PRO A 162 -2.28 -1.12 -28.84
N GLN A 163 -2.88 -2.31 -28.71
CA GLN A 163 -2.41 -3.55 -29.34
C GLN A 163 -2.48 -3.56 -30.88
N TYR A 164 -3.25 -2.64 -31.48
CA TYR A 164 -3.29 -2.46 -32.93
C TYR A 164 -2.10 -1.68 -33.49
N LYS A 165 -1.22 -1.14 -32.63
CA LYS A 165 0.01 -0.48 -33.03
C LYS A 165 1.15 -1.48 -33.16
N ASN A 166 2.15 -1.13 -33.97
CA ASN A 166 3.34 -1.95 -34.11
C ASN A 166 4.22 -1.86 -32.84
N GLN A 167 4.32 -2.95 -32.08
CA GLN A 167 5.03 -2.97 -30.80
C GLN A 167 6.55 -2.86 -30.90
N SER A 168 7.12 -3.15 -32.07
CA SER A 168 8.58 -3.18 -32.28
C SER A 168 9.13 -1.85 -32.82
N LEU A 169 8.35 -0.78 -32.76
CA LEU A 169 8.75 0.58 -33.17
C LEU A 169 8.52 1.56 -32.01
N PRO A 170 9.35 2.61 -31.90
CA PRO A 170 9.20 3.59 -30.84
C PRO A 170 7.97 4.46 -31.09
N TYR A 171 7.38 4.91 -29.99
CA TYR A 171 6.21 5.76 -30.01
C TYR A 171 6.56 7.20 -29.65
N ILE A 172 5.75 8.12 -30.15
CA ILE A 172 5.75 9.52 -29.76
C ILE A 172 4.36 9.88 -29.26
N ILE A 173 4.30 10.40 -28.04
CA ILE A 173 3.07 10.87 -27.40
C ILE A 173 3.20 12.35 -27.08
N GLN A 174 2.06 13.04 -27.01
CA GLN A 174 2.02 14.47 -26.76
C GLN A 174 0.91 14.81 -25.75
N GLU A 175 1.23 15.71 -24.83
CA GLU A 175 0.26 16.32 -23.92
C GLU A 175 0.55 17.82 -23.83
N LEU A 176 -0.44 18.68 -24.13
CA LEU A 176 -0.33 20.15 -24.05
C LEU A 176 0.93 20.74 -24.72
N GLY A 177 1.33 20.19 -25.87
CA GLY A 177 2.51 20.64 -26.64
C GLY A 177 3.85 20.11 -26.12
N LYS A 178 3.85 19.30 -25.05
CA LYS A 178 5.01 18.56 -24.57
C LYS A 178 5.03 17.17 -25.21
N VAL A 179 6.20 16.75 -25.66
CA VAL A 179 6.40 15.48 -26.37
C VAL A 179 7.27 14.55 -25.52
N LEU A 180 6.86 13.29 -25.42
CA LEU A 180 7.60 12.21 -24.75
C LEU A 180 7.70 11.00 -25.70
N TYR A 181 8.87 10.35 -25.72
CA TYR A 181 9.05 9.10 -26.46
C TYR A 181 8.74 7.90 -25.57
N VAL A 182 8.17 6.84 -26.14
CA VAL A 182 7.87 5.60 -25.40
C VAL A 182 8.48 4.43 -26.13
N LEU A 183 9.22 3.58 -25.40
CA LEU A 183 9.70 2.30 -25.91
C LEU A 183 8.90 1.18 -25.22
N GLY A 184 8.24 0.35 -26.03
CA GLY A 184 7.42 -0.76 -25.56
C GLY A 184 8.28 -1.94 -25.13
N GLN A 185 8.06 -2.44 -23.91
CA GLN A 185 8.77 -3.58 -23.36
C GLN A 185 7.99 -4.88 -23.60
N HIS A 186 8.66 -5.87 -24.18
CA HIS A 186 8.11 -7.15 -24.58
C HIS A 186 8.33 -8.21 -23.51
N GLN A 187 7.70 -8.03 -22.34
CA GLN A 187 7.90 -8.92 -21.17
C GLN A 187 7.47 -10.37 -21.42
N GLN A 188 6.63 -10.62 -22.43
CA GLN A 188 6.23 -11.95 -22.88
C GLN A 188 7.24 -12.63 -23.82
N HIS A 189 8.31 -11.93 -24.21
CA HIS A 189 9.37 -12.42 -25.10
C HIS A 189 10.74 -12.37 -24.40
N LEU A 190 10.78 -12.62 -23.09
CA LEU A 190 12.05 -12.85 -22.38
C LEU A 190 12.70 -14.16 -22.87
N PRO A 191 14.03 -14.32 -22.77
CA PRO A 191 14.75 -15.50 -23.26
C PRO A 191 14.57 -16.74 -22.37
N PHE A 192 13.38 -16.96 -21.81
CA PHE A 192 13.05 -18.07 -20.92
C PHE A 192 11.80 -18.81 -21.41
N ASP A 193 11.82 -20.13 -21.28
CA ASP A 193 10.65 -20.96 -21.53
C ASP A 193 9.60 -20.83 -20.41
N ALA A 194 8.46 -21.49 -20.57
CA ALA A 194 7.39 -21.48 -19.57
C ALA A 194 7.78 -22.12 -18.22
N GLN A 195 8.91 -22.81 -18.15
CA GLN A 195 9.49 -23.39 -16.93
C GLN A 195 10.60 -22.50 -16.34
N GLY A 196 10.86 -21.32 -16.92
CA GLY A 196 11.89 -20.39 -16.46
C GLY A 196 13.31 -20.80 -16.85
N ARG A 197 13.48 -21.68 -17.84
CA ARG A 197 14.80 -22.10 -18.32
C ARG A 197 15.21 -21.27 -19.53
N PRO A 198 16.49 -20.86 -19.65
CA PRO A 198 16.96 -20.13 -20.82
C PRO A 198 16.68 -20.88 -22.13
N ILE A 199 16.07 -20.20 -23.10
CA ILE A 199 15.85 -20.71 -24.45
C ILE A 199 17.18 -20.63 -25.21
N PRO A 200 17.60 -21.60 -26.03
CA PRO A 200 18.85 -21.51 -26.80
C PRO A 200 18.94 -20.20 -27.61
N PRO A 201 20.09 -19.49 -27.63
CA PRO A 201 20.21 -18.19 -28.29
C PRO A 201 19.75 -18.17 -29.75
N LYS A 202 20.03 -19.23 -30.50
CA LYS A 202 19.58 -19.40 -31.89
C LYS A 202 18.05 -19.37 -32.03
N ASP A 203 17.36 -20.16 -31.21
CA ASP A 203 15.90 -20.24 -31.24
C ASP A 203 15.28 -18.92 -30.81
N TYR A 204 15.90 -18.26 -29.83
CA TYR A 204 15.49 -16.93 -29.39
C TYR A 204 15.63 -15.88 -30.50
N LEU A 205 16.74 -15.87 -31.24
CA LEU A 205 16.92 -14.96 -32.38
C LEU A 205 15.83 -15.14 -33.44
N TYR A 206 15.46 -16.37 -33.78
CA TYR A 206 14.37 -16.62 -34.73
C TYR A 206 13.01 -16.11 -34.22
N GLN A 207 12.71 -16.30 -32.92
CA GLN A 207 11.50 -15.74 -32.32
C GLN A 207 11.45 -14.22 -32.44
N LEU A 208 12.60 -13.55 -32.29
CA LEU A 208 12.67 -12.09 -32.43
C LEU A 208 12.55 -11.63 -33.87
N GLU A 209 13.12 -12.35 -34.85
CA GLU A 209 12.90 -12.07 -36.27
C GLU A 209 11.42 -12.12 -36.65
N ASP A 210 10.72 -13.14 -36.15
CA ASP A 210 9.28 -13.30 -36.39
C ASP A 210 8.47 -12.19 -35.71
N LEU A 211 8.85 -11.78 -34.48
CA LEU A 211 8.23 -10.68 -33.76
C LEU A 211 8.32 -9.35 -34.52
N VAL A 212 9.48 -9.06 -35.12
CA VAL A 212 9.71 -7.78 -35.82
C VAL A 212 9.44 -7.85 -37.32
N PHE A 213 9.08 -9.02 -37.87
CA PHE A 213 8.99 -9.27 -39.31
C PHE A 213 8.13 -8.22 -40.05
N THR A 214 6.98 -7.88 -39.49
CA THR A 214 6.07 -6.85 -40.03
C THR A 214 6.70 -5.46 -39.99
N SER A 215 7.39 -5.14 -38.90
CA SER A 215 8.08 -3.86 -38.63
C SER A 215 9.26 -3.59 -39.56
N CYS A 216 9.95 -4.64 -40.01
CA CYS A 216 11.07 -4.52 -40.94
C CYS A 216 10.68 -3.92 -42.30
N HIS A 217 9.38 -3.90 -42.64
CA HIS A 217 8.87 -3.26 -43.85
C HIS A 217 8.50 -1.78 -43.63
N GLU A 218 8.38 -1.35 -42.37
CA GLU A 218 7.95 0.01 -41.97
C GLU A 218 9.13 0.90 -41.56
N ALA A 219 10.19 0.31 -40.98
CA ALA A 219 11.37 1.05 -40.52
C ALA A 219 12.67 0.25 -40.70
N GLU A 220 13.77 0.96 -40.91
CA GLU A 220 15.12 0.40 -41.07
C GLU A 220 15.71 -0.18 -39.77
N HIS A 221 15.16 0.25 -38.61
CA HIS A 221 15.69 -0.06 -37.28
C HIS A 221 14.58 -0.50 -36.31
N PRO A 222 14.00 -1.70 -36.47
CA PRO A 222 13.10 -2.27 -35.47
C PRO A 222 13.81 -2.45 -34.12
N LEU A 223 13.05 -2.34 -33.04
CA LEU A 223 13.52 -2.43 -31.67
C LEU A 223 12.86 -3.61 -30.96
N VAL A 224 13.67 -4.40 -30.26
CA VAL A 224 13.20 -5.30 -29.21
C VAL A 224 13.70 -4.77 -27.87
N CYS A 225 12.77 -4.33 -27.04
CA CYS A 225 13.07 -3.87 -25.69
C CYS A 225 12.47 -4.82 -24.65
N CYS A 226 13.25 -5.22 -23.66
CA CYS A 226 12.84 -6.12 -22.58
C CYS A 226 13.39 -5.62 -21.24
N SER A 227 12.73 -5.94 -20.11
CA SER A 227 13.35 -5.78 -18.79
C SER A 227 13.59 -7.14 -18.16
N LEU A 228 14.82 -7.37 -17.74
CA LEU A 228 15.23 -8.56 -17.00
C LEU A 228 15.35 -8.20 -15.52
N SER A 229 14.81 -9.04 -14.64
CA SER A 229 15.15 -8.93 -13.23
C SER A 229 16.65 -9.22 -13.06
N LEU A 230 17.28 -8.63 -12.05
CA LEU A 230 18.69 -8.87 -11.76
C LEU A 230 18.98 -10.37 -11.55
N SER A 231 18.04 -11.12 -10.98
CA SER A 231 18.10 -12.57 -10.84
C SER A 231 18.07 -13.30 -12.19
N ASP A 232 17.17 -12.91 -13.09
CA ASP A 232 17.07 -13.53 -14.43
C ASP A 232 18.34 -13.24 -15.24
N PHE A 233 18.86 -12.02 -15.15
CA PHE A 233 20.13 -11.67 -15.79
C PHE A 233 21.30 -12.52 -15.27
N CYS A 234 21.37 -12.73 -13.95
CA CYS A 234 22.37 -13.63 -13.37
C CYS A 234 22.20 -15.08 -13.81
N ALA A 235 20.96 -15.55 -13.98
CA ALA A 235 20.69 -16.90 -14.48
C ALA A 235 21.21 -17.10 -15.91
N LEU A 236 21.09 -16.08 -16.77
CA LEU A 236 21.66 -16.11 -18.12
C LEU A 236 23.20 -16.11 -18.11
N ILE A 237 23.82 -15.38 -17.17
CA ILE A 237 25.29 -15.45 -16.97
C ILE A 237 25.70 -16.85 -16.52
N ASP A 238 25.01 -17.39 -15.51
CA ASP A 238 25.36 -18.68 -14.92
C ASP A 238 25.21 -19.86 -15.88
N SER A 239 24.30 -19.75 -16.86
CA SER A 239 24.15 -20.76 -17.91
C SER A 239 25.12 -20.58 -19.09
N GLY A 240 25.95 -19.52 -19.12
CA GLY A 240 26.79 -19.16 -20.27
C GLY A 240 26.01 -18.64 -21.48
N TRP A 241 24.75 -18.26 -21.29
CA TRP A 241 23.83 -17.93 -22.38
C TRP A 241 24.25 -16.67 -23.13
N LEU A 242 24.79 -15.68 -22.43
CA LEU A 242 25.22 -14.42 -23.03
C LEU A 242 26.48 -14.65 -23.89
N GLU A 243 27.42 -15.45 -23.43
CA GLU A 243 28.60 -15.84 -24.21
C GLU A 243 28.21 -16.62 -25.47
N ASP A 244 27.28 -17.58 -25.34
CA ASP A 244 26.73 -18.35 -26.46
C ASP A 244 25.96 -17.45 -27.45
N MET A 245 25.23 -16.45 -26.94
CA MET A 245 24.54 -15.45 -27.76
C MET A 245 25.53 -14.63 -28.59
N GLU A 246 26.67 -14.21 -28.01
CA GLU A 246 27.70 -13.49 -28.76
C GLU A 246 28.29 -14.34 -29.89
N GLN A 247 28.53 -15.63 -29.63
CA GLN A 247 29.01 -16.56 -30.66
C GLN A 247 27.96 -16.78 -31.75
N THR A 248 26.70 -16.96 -31.36
CA THR A 248 25.57 -17.14 -32.28
C THR A 248 25.44 -15.94 -33.20
N LEU A 249 25.54 -14.71 -32.67
CA LEU A 249 25.50 -13.48 -33.47
C LEU A 249 26.64 -13.35 -34.49
N LYS A 250 27.80 -13.99 -34.25
CA LYS A 250 28.95 -13.97 -35.16
C LYS A 250 28.88 -15.05 -36.24
N HIS A 251 28.26 -16.18 -35.95
CA HIS A 251 28.38 -17.40 -36.75
C HIS A 251 27.08 -17.85 -37.43
N GLU A 252 25.91 -17.51 -36.89
CA GLU A 252 24.64 -17.91 -37.49
C GLU A 252 24.21 -16.95 -38.60
N MET A 253 23.71 -17.51 -39.69
CA MET A 253 23.19 -16.74 -40.82
C MET A 253 21.70 -16.44 -40.60
N THR A 254 21.45 -15.37 -39.86
CA THR A 254 20.13 -14.80 -39.58
C THR A 254 19.64 -13.93 -40.75
N ARG A 255 18.33 -13.65 -40.80
CA ARG A 255 17.71 -12.76 -41.80
C ARG A 255 17.99 -11.28 -41.53
N ALA A 256 18.40 -10.94 -40.30
CA ALA A 256 18.68 -9.60 -39.83
C ALA A 256 20.03 -9.51 -39.12
N GLU A 257 20.67 -8.35 -39.15
CA GLU A 257 21.76 -8.05 -38.22
C GLU A 257 21.20 -7.65 -36.86
N PHE A 258 21.85 -8.04 -35.77
CA PHE A 258 21.42 -7.68 -34.42
C PHE A 258 22.46 -6.83 -33.71
N GLN A 259 22.01 -5.82 -32.98
CA GLN A 259 22.88 -4.88 -32.29
C GLN A 259 22.40 -4.56 -30.88
N TRP A 260 23.27 -4.75 -29.88
CA TRP A 260 23.08 -4.22 -28.54
C TRP A 260 23.16 -2.70 -28.55
N THR A 261 22.13 -2.03 -28.03
CA THR A 261 22.05 -0.57 -28.00
C THR A 261 21.52 -0.06 -26.67
N LEU A 262 21.85 1.18 -26.37
CA LEU A 262 21.27 1.91 -25.24
C LEU A 262 20.00 2.64 -25.72
N PRO A 263 18.94 2.73 -24.91
CA PRO A 263 17.71 3.36 -25.34
C PRO A 263 17.90 4.82 -25.77
N SER A 264 18.74 5.60 -25.07
CA SER A 264 19.05 6.98 -25.49
C SER A 264 19.83 7.08 -26.80
N LYS A 265 20.62 6.05 -27.14
CA LYS A 265 21.34 5.97 -28.42
C LYS A 265 20.34 5.65 -29.54
N TYR A 266 19.51 4.61 -29.33
CA TYR A 266 18.48 4.20 -30.28
C TYR A 266 17.53 5.36 -30.65
N ILE A 267 17.01 6.09 -29.66
CA ILE A 267 16.07 7.20 -29.88
C ILE A 267 16.69 8.33 -30.73
N LYS A 268 18.02 8.51 -30.68
CA LYS A 268 18.71 9.53 -31.49
C LYS A 268 18.96 9.07 -32.92
N GLU A 269 19.04 7.76 -33.14
CA GLU A 269 19.34 7.16 -34.44
C GLU A 269 18.06 6.89 -35.24
N THR A 270 16.98 6.51 -34.57
CA THR A 270 15.69 6.26 -35.22
C THR A 270 15.05 7.54 -35.76
N GLN A 271 14.51 7.47 -36.97
CA GLN A 271 13.76 8.55 -37.61
C GLN A 271 12.25 8.24 -37.68
N HIS A 272 11.85 7.01 -37.35
CA HIS A 272 10.48 6.55 -37.48
C HIS A 272 9.83 6.41 -36.11
N PHE A 273 8.82 7.24 -35.84
CA PHE A 273 8.04 7.19 -34.61
C PHE A 273 6.56 7.03 -34.92
N GLN A 274 5.91 6.11 -34.22
CA GLN A 274 4.46 5.97 -34.28
C GLN A 274 3.80 6.95 -33.32
N ARG A 275 2.97 7.85 -33.86
CA ARG A 275 2.08 8.66 -33.02
C ARG A 275 1.03 7.78 -32.38
N THR A 276 0.87 7.92 -31.07
CA THR A 276 -0.15 7.16 -30.33
C THR A 276 -0.68 7.96 -29.14
N TYR A 277 -1.82 7.52 -28.63
CA TYR A 277 -2.34 7.92 -27.34
C TYR A 277 -2.41 6.67 -26.47
N ILE A 278 -1.84 6.74 -25.27
CA ILE A 278 -1.81 5.63 -24.32
C ILE A 278 -2.77 5.99 -23.19
N PRO A 279 -3.92 5.30 -23.04
CA PRO A 279 -4.87 5.57 -21.98
C PRO A 279 -4.27 5.28 -20.60
N ALA A 280 -4.84 5.90 -19.56
CA ALA A 280 -4.41 5.66 -18.19
C ALA A 280 -4.62 4.19 -17.81
N GLY A 281 -3.65 3.60 -17.12
CA GLY A 281 -3.70 2.20 -16.74
C GLY A 281 -2.51 1.71 -15.92
N ILE A 282 -2.78 0.68 -15.13
CA ILE A 282 -1.80 -0.21 -14.48
C ILE A 282 -2.02 -1.62 -14.99
N LEU A 283 -0.95 -2.42 -15.00
CA LEU A 283 -1.05 -3.86 -15.24
C LEU A 283 -1.35 -4.59 -13.93
N THR A 284 -2.39 -5.41 -13.93
CA THR A 284 -2.77 -6.23 -12.78
C THR A 284 -3.26 -7.60 -13.22
N ALA A 285 -3.23 -8.59 -12.31
CA ALA A 285 -3.74 -9.93 -12.61
C ALA A 285 -5.24 -9.88 -12.87
N LYS A 286 -5.73 -10.62 -13.86
CA LYS A 286 -7.15 -10.66 -14.21
C LYS A 286 -8.04 -11.01 -13.02
N LYS A 287 -7.59 -11.95 -12.17
CA LYS A 287 -8.23 -12.33 -10.90
C LYS A 287 -8.40 -11.17 -9.92
N LEU A 288 -7.54 -10.14 -9.98
CA LEU A 288 -7.62 -8.94 -9.15
C LEU A 288 -8.58 -7.89 -9.74
N SER A 289 -8.84 -7.97 -11.05
CA SER A 289 -9.71 -7.02 -11.77
C SER A 289 -11.16 -7.49 -11.89
N SER A 290 -11.39 -8.80 -12.04
CA SER A 290 -12.72 -9.40 -12.03
C SER A 290 -12.93 -10.02 -10.66
N GLN A 291 -14.08 -9.81 -10.03
CA GLN A 291 -14.45 -10.48 -8.76
C GLN A 291 -14.62 -12.01 -8.92
N GLU A 292 -13.98 -12.63 -9.90
CA GLU A 292 -14.13 -14.03 -10.28
C GLU A 292 -13.13 -14.91 -9.52
N THR A 293 -13.66 -15.79 -8.68
CA THR A 293 -12.93 -16.90 -8.09
C THR A 293 -12.80 -18.05 -9.09
N SER A 294 -12.03 -17.88 -10.17
CA SER A 294 -11.67 -19.02 -11.03
C SER A 294 -10.41 -19.71 -10.49
N SER A 295 -10.58 -20.97 -10.09
CA SER A 295 -9.55 -21.90 -9.60
C SER A 295 -8.65 -22.44 -10.72
N GLY A 296 -8.00 -21.55 -11.47
CA GLY A 296 -7.09 -21.91 -12.56
C GLY A 296 -5.63 -21.77 -12.17
N THR A 297 -4.89 -22.87 -12.15
CA THR A 297 -3.43 -22.93 -11.96
C THR A 297 -2.70 -22.64 -13.27
N ASN A 298 -2.80 -21.42 -13.79
CA ASN A 298 -1.89 -20.98 -14.85
C ASN A 298 -0.61 -20.42 -14.21
N ALA A 299 0.55 -20.89 -14.66
CA ALA A 299 1.86 -20.50 -14.14
C ALA A 299 2.16 -18.99 -14.31
N PHE A 300 1.43 -18.33 -15.22
CA PHE A 300 1.41 -16.87 -15.38
C PHE A 300 -0.05 -16.39 -15.34
N PRO A 301 -0.43 -15.49 -14.42
CA PRO A 301 -1.76 -14.91 -14.42
C PRO A 301 -1.98 -14.11 -15.71
N GLU A 302 -3.14 -14.27 -16.35
CA GLU A 302 -3.55 -13.38 -17.45
C GLU A 302 -3.54 -11.94 -16.92
N MET A 303 -2.85 -11.03 -17.59
CA MET A 303 -2.69 -9.65 -17.16
C MET A 303 -3.72 -8.78 -17.87
N VAL A 304 -4.33 -7.86 -17.14
CA VAL A 304 -5.25 -6.87 -17.69
C VAL A 304 -4.79 -5.46 -17.35
N VAL A 305 -5.22 -4.51 -18.18
CA VAL A 305 -5.03 -3.09 -17.92
C VAL A 305 -6.27 -2.55 -17.25
N VAL A 306 -6.11 -1.98 -16.06
CA VAL A 306 -7.19 -1.31 -15.31
C VAL A 306 -6.74 0.08 -14.92
N ASN A 307 -7.69 1.00 -14.69
CA ASN A 307 -7.35 2.29 -14.11
C ASN A 307 -6.84 2.12 -12.67
N SER A 308 -5.80 2.86 -12.26
CA SER A 308 -5.25 2.75 -10.91
C SER A 308 -6.23 3.18 -9.81
N TYR A 309 -7.10 4.15 -10.08
CA TYR A 309 -8.16 4.55 -9.14
C TYR A 309 -9.23 3.48 -9.01
N ASP A 310 -9.70 2.91 -10.11
CA ASP A 310 -10.67 1.81 -10.07
C ASP A 310 -10.11 0.62 -9.29
N TYR A 311 -8.83 0.30 -9.49
CA TYR A 311 -8.14 -0.72 -8.69
C TYR A 311 -8.20 -0.43 -7.19
N LEU A 312 -7.91 0.80 -6.76
CA LEU A 312 -7.99 1.18 -5.36
C LEU A 312 -9.41 1.09 -4.81
N LEU A 313 -10.42 1.56 -5.57
CA LEU A 313 -11.84 1.49 -5.16
C LEU A 313 -12.33 0.05 -4.96
N HIS A 314 -11.76 -0.91 -5.70
CA HIS A 314 -12.03 -2.34 -5.51
C HIS A 314 -11.35 -2.94 -4.26
N GLN A 315 -10.39 -2.23 -3.67
CA GLN A 315 -9.64 -2.63 -2.48
C GLN A 315 -9.83 -1.60 -1.35
N PRO A 316 -10.93 -1.65 -0.59
CA PRO A 316 -11.28 -0.62 0.40
C PRO A 316 -10.12 -0.27 1.36
N ARG A 317 -9.40 -1.28 1.83
CA ARG A 317 -8.22 -1.12 2.69
C ARG A 317 -7.15 -0.19 2.09
N ASN A 318 -6.84 -0.39 0.80
CA ASN A 318 -5.81 0.39 0.11
C ASN A 318 -6.34 1.78 -0.22
N TYR A 319 -7.63 1.89 -0.50
CA TYR A 319 -8.30 3.17 -0.68
C TYR A 319 -8.30 4.04 0.59
N PHE A 320 -8.56 3.47 1.76
CA PHE A 320 -8.47 4.23 3.02
C PHE A 320 -7.05 4.72 3.31
N LEU A 321 -6.02 3.91 3.05
CA LEU A 321 -4.64 4.38 3.12
C LEU A 321 -4.38 5.52 2.13
N TYR A 322 -4.92 5.43 0.92
CA TYR A 322 -4.85 6.50 -0.07
C TYR A 322 -5.52 7.79 0.42
N SER A 323 -6.73 7.72 0.98
CA SER A 323 -7.42 8.87 1.58
C SER A 323 -6.61 9.50 2.71
N LYS A 324 -5.98 8.68 3.56
CA LYS A 324 -5.06 9.15 4.61
C LYS A 324 -3.84 9.86 4.03
N MET A 325 -3.22 9.30 3.00
CA MET A 325 -2.09 9.92 2.30
C MET A 325 -2.47 11.29 1.73
N VAL A 326 -3.63 11.40 1.07
CA VAL A 326 -4.15 12.67 0.53
C VAL A 326 -4.43 13.68 1.64
N HIS A 327 -5.01 13.23 2.77
CA HIS A 327 -5.25 14.07 3.93
C HIS A 327 -3.94 14.65 4.50
N VAL A 328 -2.95 13.80 4.78
CA VAL A 328 -1.64 14.23 5.31
C VAL A 328 -0.91 15.14 4.33
N SER A 329 -0.96 14.84 3.02
CA SER A 329 -0.41 15.71 1.98
C SER A 329 -1.06 17.09 1.98
N THR A 330 -2.38 17.16 2.17
CA THR A 330 -3.13 18.42 2.29
C THR A 330 -2.72 19.20 3.53
N LEU A 331 -2.55 18.53 4.69
CA LEU A 331 -2.06 19.16 5.92
C LEU A 331 -0.67 19.78 5.74
N ILE A 332 0.27 19.03 5.14
CA ILE A 332 1.64 19.50 4.89
C ILE A 332 1.65 20.71 3.94
N ASN A 333 0.77 20.72 2.93
CA ASN A 333 0.75 21.77 1.92
C ASN A 333 0.06 23.06 2.38
N ASN A 334 -0.96 22.97 3.24
CA ASN A 334 -1.75 24.11 3.72
C ASN A 334 -1.09 24.92 4.84
N LYS A 335 -0.02 24.42 5.48
CA LYS A 335 0.60 25.09 6.63
C LYS A 335 1.61 26.19 6.23
N ASN A 336 1.70 27.22 7.08
CA ASN A 336 2.48 28.45 6.86
C ASN A 336 3.97 28.20 6.57
N ARG A 337 4.52 28.93 5.58
CA ARG A 337 5.90 28.79 5.02
C ARG A 337 7.05 29.10 5.98
N LYS A 338 6.79 29.44 7.24
CA LYS A 338 7.79 30.01 8.16
C LYS A 338 8.82 28.99 8.65
N GLU A 339 8.47 27.70 8.78
CA GLU A 339 9.43 26.66 9.15
C GLU A 339 9.64 25.62 8.05
N LYS A 340 10.78 25.77 7.37
CA LYS A 340 11.14 24.95 6.21
C LYS A 340 11.60 23.54 6.60
N ASN A 341 12.24 23.37 7.76
CA ASN A 341 12.85 22.10 8.16
C ASN A 341 11.80 21.05 8.57
N SER A 342 10.91 21.38 9.51
CA SER A 342 9.84 20.48 9.98
C SER A 342 8.93 20.05 8.83
N ARG A 343 8.57 20.99 7.94
CA ARG A 343 7.81 20.70 6.71
C ARG A 343 8.58 19.76 5.78
N LYS A 344 9.90 19.95 5.64
CA LYS A 344 10.73 19.07 4.82
C LYS A 344 10.73 17.66 5.41
N SER A 345 10.97 17.49 6.71
CA SER A 345 10.96 16.18 7.38
C SER A 345 9.61 15.47 7.24
N ALA A 346 8.50 16.17 7.47
CA ALA A 346 7.16 15.60 7.27
C ALA A 346 6.90 15.20 5.81
N ARG A 347 7.37 16.00 4.85
CA ARG A 347 7.24 15.70 3.42
C ARG A 347 8.11 14.51 3.01
N ASP A 348 9.31 14.38 3.56
CA ASP A 348 10.20 13.26 3.25
C ASP A 348 9.55 11.93 3.73
N LEU A 349 8.89 11.93 4.90
CA LEU A 349 8.07 10.81 5.39
C LEU A 349 6.80 10.57 4.55
N LEU A 350 6.12 11.64 4.11
CA LEU A 350 4.99 11.52 3.17
C LEU A 350 5.44 10.83 1.87
N TRP A 351 6.58 11.21 1.32
CA TRP A 351 7.10 10.60 0.10
C TRP A 351 7.49 9.14 0.29
N GLU A 352 7.99 8.76 1.47
CA GLU A 352 8.22 7.36 1.83
C GLU A 352 6.91 6.56 1.87
N ALA A 353 5.86 7.12 2.48
CA ALA A 353 4.53 6.51 2.52
C ALA A 353 3.83 6.38 1.16
N GLN A 354 4.33 7.07 0.13
CA GLN A 354 3.77 7.05 -1.22
C GLN A 354 4.20 5.82 -2.03
N SER A 355 5.05 4.94 -1.50
CA SER A 355 5.52 3.72 -2.19
C SER A 355 4.37 2.89 -2.76
N GLY A 356 4.41 2.61 -4.06
CA GLY A 356 3.31 1.96 -4.76
C GLY A 356 2.99 0.54 -4.27
N GLU A 357 3.95 -0.14 -3.66
CA GLU A 357 3.77 -1.47 -3.06
C GLU A 357 2.67 -1.46 -1.99
N ALA A 358 2.61 -0.41 -1.16
CA ALA A 358 1.60 -0.28 -0.10
C ALA A 358 0.16 -0.15 -0.64
N TYR A 359 -0.01 0.19 -1.92
CA TYR A 359 -1.29 0.48 -2.56
C TYR A 359 -1.71 -0.58 -3.60
N LEU A 360 -0.75 -1.31 -4.19
CA LEU A 360 -1.01 -2.36 -5.18
C LEU A 360 -0.93 -3.79 -4.64
N ALA A 361 -0.45 -3.98 -3.42
CA ALA A 361 -0.23 -5.32 -2.93
C ALA A 361 -1.56 -6.05 -2.64
N GLU A 362 -1.66 -7.30 -3.10
CA GLU A 362 -2.71 -8.23 -2.65
C GLU A 362 -2.56 -8.44 -1.14
N PRO A 363 -3.64 -8.59 -0.36
CA PRO A 363 -3.57 -8.90 1.07
C PRO A 363 -2.94 -10.28 1.33
N ASN A 364 -1.63 -10.33 1.25
CA ASN A 364 -0.75 -11.42 1.62
C ASN A 364 0.21 -10.94 2.73
N PHE A 365 0.99 -11.84 3.29
CA PHE A 365 1.83 -11.51 4.45
C PHE A 365 2.78 -10.33 4.21
N ASN A 366 3.45 -10.30 3.04
CA ASN A 366 4.39 -9.25 2.69
C ASN A 366 3.70 -7.88 2.49
N SER A 367 2.49 -7.87 1.94
CA SER A 367 1.70 -6.65 1.70
C SER A 367 1.25 -5.92 2.97
N GLN A 368 1.05 -6.66 4.06
CA GLN A 368 0.51 -6.13 5.32
C GLN A 368 1.45 -5.07 5.88
N TRP A 369 2.75 -5.36 5.87
CA TRP A 369 3.76 -4.48 6.43
C TRP A 369 4.04 -3.27 5.56
N SER A 370 4.01 -3.41 4.23
CA SER A 370 4.15 -2.26 3.34
C SER A 370 2.99 -1.27 3.57
N HIS A 371 1.78 -1.79 3.82
CA HIS A 371 0.61 -1.00 4.20
C HIS A 371 0.75 -0.35 5.59
N GLU A 372 1.15 -1.11 6.61
CA GLU A 372 1.38 -0.60 7.98
C GLU A 372 2.53 0.40 8.05
N GLY A 373 3.62 0.16 7.32
CA GLY A 373 4.78 1.03 7.21
C GLY A 373 4.47 2.37 6.52
N ALA A 374 3.57 2.35 5.53
CA ALA A 374 3.01 3.57 4.96
C ALA A 374 2.18 4.34 6.00
N TYR A 375 1.28 3.66 6.74
CA TYR A 375 0.53 4.29 7.85
C TYR A 375 1.47 4.90 8.89
N HIS A 376 2.48 4.15 9.32
CA HIS A 376 3.51 4.61 10.27
C HIS A 376 4.15 5.93 9.82
N SER A 377 4.63 5.97 8.58
CA SER A 377 5.26 7.14 7.99
C SER A 377 4.28 8.34 7.88
N LEU A 378 3.01 8.08 7.52
CA LEU A 378 1.97 9.11 7.48
C LEU A 378 1.66 9.69 8.86
N LEU A 379 1.58 8.85 9.89
CA LEU A 379 1.31 9.30 11.26
C LEU A 379 2.48 10.07 11.85
N GLN A 380 3.72 9.67 11.57
CA GLN A 380 4.90 10.46 11.91
C GLN A 380 4.92 11.81 11.20
N ALA A 381 4.62 11.85 9.91
CA ALA A 381 4.54 13.08 9.14
C ALA A 381 3.49 14.04 9.72
N GLU A 382 2.33 13.50 10.07
CA GLU A 382 1.25 14.26 10.70
C GLU A 382 1.65 14.77 12.09
N HIS A 383 2.27 13.94 12.92
CA HIS A 383 2.75 14.32 14.26
C HIS A 383 3.73 15.51 14.21
N ILE A 384 4.72 15.48 13.31
CA ILE A 384 5.68 16.58 13.09
C ILE A 384 4.95 17.90 12.76
N ILE A 385 3.91 17.84 11.94
CA ILE A 385 3.13 19.02 11.55
C ILE A 385 2.27 19.54 12.71
N ARG A 386 1.73 18.64 13.55
CA ARG A 386 0.92 18.99 14.72
C ARG A 386 1.74 19.71 15.77
N ASP A 387 2.87 19.13 16.16
CA ASP A 387 3.72 19.65 17.23
C ASP A 387 4.18 21.08 16.96
N TYR A 388 4.60 21.34 15.72
CA TYR A 388 5.09 22.66 15.37
C TYR A 388 3.98 23.71 15.21
N SER A 389 2.84 23.34 14.63
CA SER A 389 1.83 24.34 14.24
C SER A 389 0.94 24.84 15.39
N GLY A 390 1.13 24.32 16.61
CA GLY A 390 0.22 24.56 17.73
C GLY A 390 -1.07 23.79 17.50
N PHE A 391 -1.09 22.52 17.90
CA PHE A 391 -2.26 21.66 17.77
C PHE A 391 -3.33 22.01 18.81
N PHE A 392 -4.58 21.99 18.38
CA PHE A 392 -5.75 22.08 19.26
C PHE A 392 -6.69 20.95 18.93
N ASP A 393 -7.32 20.39 19.95
CA ASP A 393 -8.41 19.43 19.79
C ASP A 393 -9.43 19.94 18.78
N SER A 394 -9.81 19.10 17.83
CA SER A 394 -10.81 19.46 16.85
C SER A 394 -11.70 18.28 16.50
N VAL A 395 -12.99 18.59 16.28
CA VAL A 395 -13.97 17.64 15.77
C VAL A 395 -14.61 18.29 14.56
N THR A 396 -14.37 17.71 13.39
CA THR A 396 -14.79 18.24 12.08
C THR A 396 -15.59 17.20 11.32
N SER A 397 -16.36 17.64 10.32
CA SER A 397 -17.12 16.72 9.46
C SER A 397 -17.04 17.17 8.01
N TYR A 398 -16.57 16.27 7.16
CA TYR A 398 -16.45 16.42 5.72
C TYR A 398 -16.31 15.04 5.08
N ASP A 399 -16.51 14.98 3.77
CA ASP A 399 -16.33 13.75 2.98
C ASP A 399 -14.82 13.46 2.88
N TYR A 400 -14.36 12.49 3.67
CA TYR A 400 -12.94 12.19 3.87
C TYR A 400 -12.39 11.29 2.76
N ASP A 401 -13.20 10.34 2.29
CA ASP A 401 -12.82 9.35 1.29
C ASP A 401 -13.50 9.57 -0.06
N ALA A 402 -14.17 10.70 -0.27
CA ALA A 402 -14.82 11.10 -1.52
C ALA A 402 -15.94 10.13 -1.99
N ASP A 403 -16.64 9.50 -1.06
CA ASP A 403 -17.77 8.61 -1.37
C ASP A 403 -19.14 9.32 -1.38
N GLY A 404 -19.16 10.63 -1.10
CA GLY A 404 -20.35 11.48 -1.04
C GLY A 404 -21.08 11.48 0.30
N ILE A 405 -20.58 10.73 1.29
CA ILE A 405 -21.04 10.73 2.68
C ILE A 405 -20.00 11.46 3.52
N LYS A 406 -20.43 12.05 4.63
CA LYS A 406 -19.53 12.74 5.54
C LYS A 406 -19.07 11.80 6.65
N GLU A 407 -17.78 11.86 6.93
CA GLU A 407 -17.16 11.29 8.11
C GLU A 407 -17.09 12.35 9.21
N TYR A 408 -16.80 11.90 10.42
CA TYR A 408 -16.53 12.77 11.57
C TYR A 408 -15.11 12.52 12.03
N ILE A 409 -14.25 13.52 11.85
CA ILE A 409 -12.82 13.45 12.14
C ILE A 409 -12.56 14.12 13.48
N CYS A 410 -12.19 13.31 14.46
CA CYS A 410 -11.91 13.74 15.82
C CYS A 410 -10.41 13.66 16.06
N GLN A 411 -9.77 14.80 16.28
CA GLN A 411 -8.32 14.91 16.41
C GLN A 411 -7.98 15.40 17.81
N PHE A 412 -7.11 14.66 18.50
CA PHE A 412 -6.56 14.97 19.82
C PHE A 412 -5.03 14.87 19.79
N PRO A 413 -4.32 15.36 20.83
CA PRO A 413 -2.86 15.33 20.86
C PRO A 413 -2.29 13.90 20.74
N GLU A 414 -2.92 12.93 21.42
CA GLU A 414 -2.43 11.55 21.50
C GLU A 414 -3.02 10.63 20.41
N PHE A 415 -4.18 10.98 19.84
CA PHE A 415 -4.87 10.11 18.89
C PHE A 415 -5.77 10.85 17.90
N ASN A 416 -6.12 10.18 16.80
CA ASN A 416 -7.26 10.52 15.96
C ASN A 416 -8.30 9.41 15.96
N ALA A 417 -9.55 9.78 15.79
CA ALA A 417 -10.67 8.85 15.64
C ALA A 417 -11.58 9.30 14.49
N TYR A 418 -11.86 8.39 13.58
CA TYR A 418 -12.64 8.65 12.37
C TYR A 418 -13.92 7.81 12.41
N ILE A 419 -15.07 8.48 12.41
CA ILE A 419 -16.39 7.82 12.42
C ILE A 419 -16.99 7.94 11.02
N GLN A 420 -17.36 6.81 10.43
CA GLN A 420 -18.02 6.75 9.12
C GLN A 420 -19.53 6.97 9.22
N GLY A 421 -20.13 7.55 8.18
CA GLY A 421 -21.59 7.73 8.12
C GLY A 421 -22.36 6.41 8.01
N ARG A 422 -21.81 5.40 7.33
CA ARG A 422 -22.38 4.04 7.30
C ARG A 422 -22.04 3.29 8.58
N GLY A 423 -23.00 2.63 9.20
CA GLY A 423 -22.84 1.98 10.50
C GLY A 423 -22.68 2.94 11.68
N GLY A 424 -22.36 4.21 11.43
CA GLY A 424 -21.96 5.15 12.47
C GLY A 424 -20.83 4.58 13.32
N SER A 425 -19.94 3.77 12.75
CA SER A 425 -18.87 3.07 13.45
C SER A 425 -17.54 3.78 13.26
N LEU A 426 -16.57 3.48 14.10
CA LEU A 426 -15.23 4.07 14.03
C LEU A 426 -14.33 3.16 13.19
N PHE A 427 -13.85 3.64 12.05
CA PHE A 427 -13.09 2.80 11.10
C PHE A 427 -11.56 3.03 11.16
N GLU A 428 -11.12 4.15 11.73
CA GLU A 428 -9.69 4.49 11.90
C GLU A 428 -9.45 5.09 13.28
N TYR A 429 -8.48 4.53 14.00
CA TYR A 429 -8.05 4.99 15.34
C TYR A 429 -6.53 5.10 15.37
N ASP A 430 -6.01 6.27 15.06
CA ASP A 430 -4.58 6.51 15.00
C ASP A 430 -4.05 6.85 16.39
N VAL A 431 -2.99 6.18 16.82
CA VAL A 431 -2.27 6.54 18.06
C VAL A 431 -0.89 7.03 17.70
N PHE A 432 -0.57 8.28 18.03
CA PHE A 432 0.71 8.90 17.63
C PHE A 432 1.90 8.34 18.39
N ARG A 433 1.71 7.89 19.63
CA ARG A 433 2.79 7.30 20.44
C ARG A 433 3.39 6.05 19.79
N THR A 434 2.54 5.17 19.25
CA THR A 434 2.97 3.95 18.56
C THR A 434 2.93 4.10 17.05
N THR A 435 2.49 5.25 16.53
CA THR A 435 2.36 5.53 15.09
C THR A 435 1.60 4.43 14.35
N LYS A 436 0.48 3.97 14.94
CA LYS A 436 -0.32 2.84 14.45
C LYS A 436 -1.79 3.18 14.40
N ASN A 437 -2.48 2.68 13.37
CA ASN A 437 -3.95 2.65 13.30
C ASN A 437 -4.46 1.34 13.93
N TYR A 438 -5.09 1.42 15.10
CA TYR A 438 -5.59 0.26 15.84
C TYR A 438 -6.97 -0.21 15.43
N ALA A 439 -7.80 0.63 14.81
CA ALA A 439 -9.12 0.18 14.34
C ALA A 439 -9.01 -0.74 13.12
N GLY A 440 -7.92 -0.63 12.34
CA GLY A 440 -7.57 -1.52 11.24
C GLY A 440 -8.64 -1.57 10.14
N SER A 441 -8.41 -0.88 9.02
CA SER A 441 -9.31 -1.00 7.87
C SER A 441 -8.98 -2.23 7.02
N ASN A 442 -9.30 -3.42 7.53
CA ASN A 442 -9.04 -4.70 6.85
C ASN A 442 -10.18 -5.13 5.90
N GLY A 443 -11.25 -4.34 5.76
CA GLY A 443 -12.34 -4.62 4.82
C GLY A 443 -13.68 -4.03 5.24
N LYS A 444 -14.77 -4.65 4.75
CA LYS A 444 -16.14 -4.29 5.16
C LYS A 444 -16.39 -4.76 6.59
N ASN A 445 -17.07 -3.92 7.38
CA ASN A 445 -17.40 -4.18 8.79
C ASN A 445 -16.19 -4.44 9.70
N THR A 446 -15.09 -3.71 9.51
CA THR A 446 -13.98 -3.67 10.49
C THR A 446 -13.97 -2.33 11.21
N GLY A 447 -13.25 -2.25 12.34
CA GLY A 447 -13.23 -1.08 13.20
C GLY A 447 -13.93 -1.30 14.55
N LEU A 448 -14.21 -0.20 15.24
CA LEU A 448 -14.80 -0.16 16.58
C LEU A 448 -16.27 0.26 16.53
N PHE A 449 -17.04 -0.24 17.50
CA PHE A 449 -18.46 0.10 17.69
C PHE A 449 -19.34 -0.32 16.51
N LEU A 450 -19.17 -1.55 16.02
CA LEU A 450 -20.03 -2.17 15.00
C LEU A 450 -21.28 -2.72 15.67
N ASP A 451 -22.46 -2.36 15.16
CA ASP A 451 -23.73 -2.63 15.83
C ASP A 451 -24.48 -3.81 15.19
N TYR A 452 -24.89 -4.77 16.01
CA TYR A 452 -25.62 -5.96 15.59
C TYR A 452 -26.84 -6.22 16.46
N PHE A 453 -27.88 -6.77 15.83
CA PHE A 453 -28.99 -7.42 16.53
C PHE A 453 -28.99 -8.89 16.17
N LEU A 454 -28.87 -9.76 17.17
CA LEU A 454 -28.78 -11.20 17.03
C LEU A 454 -30.07 -11.86 17.51
N GLU A 455 -30.50 -12.91 16.81
CA GLU A 455 -31.68 -13.70 17.18
C GLU A 455 -31.42 -14.55 18.42
N ASN A 456 -30.22 -15.13 18.52
CA ASN A 456 -29.69 -15.76 19.73
C ASN A 456 -28.29 -15.19 19.99
N GLU A 457 -27.73 -15.39 21.19
CA GLU A 457 -26.35 -14.99 21.55
C GLU A 457 -25.29 -15.45 20.54
N PHE A 458 -25.59 -16.44 19.69
CA PHE A 458 -24.64 -17.16 18.85
C PHE A 458 -24.97 -17.18 17.34
N VAL A 459 -25.99 -16.46 16.88
CA VAL A 459 -26.39 -16.45 15.45
C VAL A 459 -25.47 -15.54 14.61
N SER A 460 -25.38 -15.80 13.31
CA SER A 460 -24.57 -15.02 12.37
C SER A 460 -24.91 -13.53 12.41
N LYS A 461 -23.86 -12.71 12.51
CA LYS A 461 -23.93 -11.24 12.45
C LYS A 461 -24.61 -10.79 11.15
N SER A 462 -25.62 -9.94 11.28
CA SER A 462 -26.33 -9.32 10.17
C SER A 462 -25.77 -7.93 9.91
N ASP A 463 -25.42 -7.63 8.67
CA ASP A 463 -24.88 -6.32 8.27
C ASP A 463 -25.94 -5.20 8.20
N LEU A 464 -27.14 -5.44 8.75
CA LEU A 464 -28.27 -4.54 8.60
C LEU A 464 -27.99 -3.14 9.15
N PHE A 465 -27.38 -3.05 10.34
CA PHE A 465 -27.01 -1.76 10.92
C PHE A 465 -25.60 -1.34 10.50
N THR A 466 -24.62 -2.23 10.47
CA THR A 466 -23.23 -1.89 10.08
C THR A 466 -23.11 -1.35 8.65
N GLY A 467 -23.96 -1.82 7.72
CA GLY A 467 -23.97 -1.34 6.33
C GLY A 467 -24.95 -0.19 6.07
N GLN A 468 -25.85 0.13 7.00
CA GLN A 468 -26.87 1.17 6.81
C GLN A 468 -26.27 2.57 7.01
N LEU A 469 -26.71 3.55 6.21
CA LEU A 469 -26.39 4.95 6.43
C LEU A 469 -27.10 5.48 7.68
N TYR A 470 -26.33 5.89 8.68
CA TYR A 470 -26.87 6.61 9.84
C TYR A 470 -27.04 8.08 9.48
N ARG A 471 -28.18 8.66 9.88
CA ARG A 471 -28.48 10.07 9.67
C ARG A 471 -27.92 10.90 10.82
N GLU A 472 -27.30 12.02 10.49
CA GLU A 472 -26.93 13.04 11.48
C GLU A 472 -28.20 13.60 12.13
N VAL A 473 -28.30 13.47 13.45
CA VAL A 473 -29.30 14.15 14.28
C VAL A 473 -28.76 15.50 14.71
N THR A 474 -27.50 15.53 15.13
CA THR A 474 -26.82 16.74 15.58
C THR A 474 -25.32 16.57 15.41
N PHE A 475 -24.66 17.59 14.90
CA PHE A 475 -23.20 17.75 14.91
C PHE A 475 -22.85 19.14 15.43
N ASP A 476 -22.05 19.20 16.50
CA ASP A 476 -21.46 20.45 16.99
C ASP A 476 -19.98 20.21 17.29
N GLY A 477 -19.12 20.60 16.35
CA GLY A 477 -17.67 20.45 16.49
C GLY A 477 -17.05 21.23 17.66
N LYS A 478 -17.70 22.30 18.16
CA LYS A 478 -17.22 23.04 19.34
C LYS A 478 -17.54 22.30 20.63
N ARG A 479 -18.73 21.71 20.72
CA ARG A 479 -19.14 20.88 21.85
C ARG A 479 -18.61 19.44 21.76
N ARG A 480 -18.09 19.05 20.60
CA ARG A 480 -17.61 17.69 20.29
C ARG A 480 -18.74 16.66 20.38
N ASP A 481 -19.95 17.09 20.04
CA ASP A 481 -21.16 16.26 20.06
C ASP A 481 -21.41 15.72 18.65
N ILE A 482 -21.45 14.39 18.52
CA ILE A 482 -21.85 13.71 17.27
C ILE A 482 -22.99 12.75 17.61
N LYS A 483 -24.17 13.00 17.04
CA LYS A 483 -25.37 12.18 17.28
C LYS A 483 -25.89 11.63 15.97
N LEU A 484 -25.87 10.30 15.86
CA LEU A 484 -26.22 9.56 14.66
C LEU A 484 -27.42 8.66 14.93
N THR A 485 -28.30 8.47 13.95
CA THR A 485 -29.43 7.55 14.10
C THR A 485 -29.70 6.71 12.86
N ALA A 486 -30.00 5.44 13.07
CA ALA A 486 -30.50 4.52 12.07
C ALA A 486 -31.83 3.92 12.52
N LYS A 487 -32.64 3.51 11.54
CA LYS A 487 -33.93 2.88 11.78
C LYS A 487 -34.09 1.73 10.82
N SER A 488 -34.41 0.55 11.35
CA SER A 488 -34.57 -0.65 10.57
C SER A 488 -35.68 -1.55 11.10
N ARG A 489 -36.04 -2.58 10.34
CA ARG A 489 -37.04 -3.59 10.71
C ARG A 489 -36.35 -4.90 11.01
N LEU A 490 -36.57 -5.45 12.20
CA LEU A 490 -35.89 -6.62 12.74
C LEU A 490 -36.85 -7.77 13.05
N GLY A 491 -36.33 -8.99 13.02
CA GLY A 491 -37.03 -10.24 13.33
C GLY A 491 -38.11 -10.62 12.31
N GLU A 492 -38.68 -11.81 12.48
CA GLU A 492 -39.75 -12.33 11.61
C GLU A 492 -40.98 -11.40 11.56
N LYS A 493 -41.29 -10.77 12.70
CA LYS A 493 -42.40 -9.82 12.84
C LYS A 493 -42.11 -8.44 12.22
N ARG A 494 -40.90 -8.22 11.69
CA ARG A 494 -40.44 -6.96 11.09
C ARG A 494 -40.68 -5.74 12.00
N GLN A 495 -40.42 -5.91 13.29
CA GLN A 495 -40.59 -4.86 14.30
C GLN A 495 -39.63 -3.71 14.02
N THR A 496 -40.15 -2.49 14.08
CA THR A 496 -39.37 -1.30 13.75
C THR A 496 -38.58 -0.83 14.96
N ILE A 497 -37.25 -0.79 14.82
CA ILE A 497 -36.31 -0.37 15.86
C ILE A 497 -35.50 0.82 15.36
N SER A 498 -35.38 1.84 16.19
CA SER A 498 -34.44 2.93 15.96
C SER A 498 -33.26 2.83 16.93
N LEU A 499 -32.07 2.95 16.38
CA LEU A 499 -30.82 3.00 17.11
C LEU A 499 -30.24 4.40 17.00
N ARG A 500 -29.91 5.03 18.12
CA ARG A 500 -29.18 6.30 18.16
C ARG A 500 -27.85 6.09 18.87
N LYS A 501 -26.78 6.63 18.28
CA LYS A 501 -25.42 6.67 18.85
C LYS A 501 -25.09 8.11 19.15
N ASN A 502 -24.78 8.40 20.41
CA ASN A 502 -24.22 9.68 20.83
C ASN A 502 -22.75 9.45 21.18
N TYR A 503 -21.87 10.04 20.39
CA TYR A 503 -20.44 10.04 20.65
C TYR A 503 -20.06 11.27 21.45
N TYR A 504 -19.33 11.04 22.54
CA TYR A 504 -18.69 12.07 23.34
C TYR A 504 -17.18 11.83 23.31
N MET A 505 -16.45 12.80 22.76
CA MET A 505 -15.01 12.68 22.50
C MET A 505 -14.20 13.58 23.46
N SER A 506 -13.21 13.00 24.12
CA SER A 506 -12.25 13.74 24.95
C SER A 506 -10.82 13.26 24.71
N ALA A 507 -9.85 13.98 25.28
CA ALA A 507 -8.45 13.55 25.24
C ALA A 507 -8.21 12.22 25.99
N ASP A 508 -9.12 11.83 26.90
CA ASP A 508 -9.02 10.59 27.68
C ASP A 508 -9.65 9.38 26.95
N GLY A 509 -10.38 9.60 25.87
CA GLY A 509 -10.99 8.53 25.07
C GLY A 509 -12.34 8.87 24.45
N ILE A 510 -13.10 7.82 24.18
CA ILE A 510 -14.36 7.86 23.43
C ILE A 510 -15.45 7.23 24.30
N SER A 511 -16.56 7.96 24.50
CA SER A 511 -17.77 7.38 25.06
C SER A 511 -18.86 7.32 24.00
N VAL A 512 -19.46 6.13 23.86
CA VAL A 512 -20.58 5.89 22.94
C VAL A 512 -21.80 5.49 23.76
N GLN A 513 -22.82 6.34 23.72
CA GLN A 513 -24.12 6.08 24.31
C GLN A 513 -25.10 5.62 23.22
N TYR A 514 -25.66 4.45 23.41
CA TYR A 514 -26.66 3.81 22.59
C TYR A 514 -28.05 4.01 23.18
N ILE A 515 -28.96 4.57 22.39
CA ILE A 515 -30.39 4.62 22.72
C ILE A 515 -31.12 3.71 21.74
N ILE A 516 -31.68 2.62 22.25
CA ILE A 516 -32.41 1.62 21.46
C ILE A 516 -33.89 1.82 21.77
N LYS A 517 -34.66 2.22 20.77
CA LYS A 517 -36.09 2.45 20.93
C LYS A 517 -36.90 1.46 20.10
N ASN A 518 -37.84 0.81 20.77
CA ASN A 518 -38.84 -0.03 20.14
C ASN A 518 -40.00 0.83 19.66
N GLU A 519 -40.07 1.05 18.35
CA GLU A 519 -41.15 1.83 17.72
C GLU A 519 -42.34 0.96 17.27
N SER A 520 -42.32 -0.34 17.59
CA SER A 520 -43.42 -1.26 17.31
C SER A 520 -44.48 -1.26 18.42
N GLN A 521 -45.56 -2.01 18.19
CA GLN A 521 -46.68 -2.17 19.13
C GLN A 521 -46.53 -3.40 20.04
N GLU A 522 -45.50 -4.21 19.82
CA GLU A 522 -45.22 -5.41 20.61
C GLU A 522 -43.89 -5.28 21.32
N THR A 523 -43.70 -6.01 22.41
CA THR A 523 -42.40 -6.11 23.08
C THR A 523 -41.34 -6.64 22.12
N PHE A 524 -40.16 -6.01 22.15
CA PHE A 524 -39.02 -6.39 21.33
C PHE A 524 -37.95 -7.03 22.21
N ARG A 525 -37.71 -8.33 22.02
CA ARG A 525 -36.74 -9.09 22.80
C ARG A 525 -35.71 -9.77 21.91
N HIS A 526 -34.48 -9.23 21.88
CA HIS A 526 -33.37 -9.70 21.05
C HIS A 526 -32.04 -9.49 21.77
N PHE A 527 -30.94 -9.99 21.22
CA PHE A 527 -29.60 -9.67 21.70
C PHE A 527 -29.06 -8.47 20.93
N PHE A 528 -28.71 -7.40 21.64
CA PHE A 528 -27.96 -6.29 21.08
C PHE A 528 -26.47 -6.55 21.30
N ALA A 529 -25.67 -6.48 20.23
CA ALA A 529 -24.25 -6.74 20.28
C ALA A 529 -23.47 -5.57 19.67
N VAL A 530 -22.39 -5.20 20.34
CA VAL A 530 -21.42 -4.21 19.83
C VAL A 530 -20.08 -4.90 19.68
N GLU A 531 -19.49 -4.84 18.49
CA GLU A 531 -18.16 -5.40 18.21
C GLU A 531 -17.11 -4.31 18.04
N CYS A 532 -15.94 -4.56 18.62
CA CYS A 532 -14.76 -3.73 18.51
C CYS A 532 -13.58 -4.58 18.03
N ASN A 533 -13.07 -4.28 16.83
CA ASN A 533 -11.88 -4.90 16.26
C ASN A 533 -10.65 -4.04 16.55
N LEU A 534 -9.62 -4.65 17.16
CA LEU A 534 -8.34 -4.03 17.45
C LEU A 534 -7.22 -4.78 16.72
N LEU A 535 -6.43 -4.05 15.93
CA LEU A 535 -5.24 -4.58 15.26
C LEU A 535 -4.07 -4.62 16.24
N LEU A 536 -3.89 -5.76 16.89
CA LEU A 536 -2.84 -6.04 17.86
C LEU A 536 -1.89 -7.06 17.21
N ASP A 537 -0.57 -6.85 17.21
CA ASP A 537 0.40 -7.67 16.44
C ASP A 537 0.60 -9.10 17.00
N ILE A 538 -0.48 -9.80 17.33
CA ILE A 538 -0.50 -11.03 18.11
C ILE A 538 0.07 -12.22 17.31
N SER A 539 -0.03 -12.19 15.98
CA SER A 539 0.28 -13.37 15.16
C SER A 539 1.77 -13.58 14.84
N HIS A 540 2.65 -12.60 15.08
CA HIS A 540 4.03 -12.64 14.58
C HIS A 540 5.12 -12.19 15.56
N THR A 541 4.73 -11.63 16.69
CA THR A 541 5.66 -11.36 17.79
C THR A 541 5.36 -12.30 18.94
N SER A 542 6.40 -12.85 19.57
CA SER A 542 6.36 -13.39 20.93
C SER A 542 6.09 -12.29 21.98
N ASP A 543 5.35 -11.24 21.59
CA ASP A 543 5.04 -10.10 22.43
C ASP A 543 3.86 -10.45 23.34
N PRO A 544 3.97 -10.13 24.62
CA PRO A 544 2.95 -10.52 25.59
C PRO A 544 1.69 -9.68 25.43
N LEU A 545 0.56 -10.34 25.17
CA LEU A 545 -0.77 -9.73 25.28
C LEU A 545 -1.36 -10.10 26.65
N ASP A 546 -1.48 -9.11 27.53
CA ASP A 546 -2.16 -9.30 28.81
C ASP A 546 -3.63 -8.91 28.68
N THR A 547 -4.53 -9.84 29.00
CA THR A 547 -5.97 -9.61 29.05
C THR A 547 -6.42 -9.56 30.50
N GLU A 548 -7.08 -8.47 30.89
CA GLU A 548 -7.60 -8.26 32.24
C GLU A 548 -9.09 -8.02 32.21
N ILE A 549 -9.84 -8.73 33.05
CA ILE A 549 -11.30 -8.73 33.02
C ILE A 549 -11.84 -8.62 34.44
N ILE A 550 -12.76 -7.68 34.63
CA ILE A 550 -13.44 -7.45 35.90
C ILE A 550 -14.89 -7.90 35.75
N PHE A 551 -15.27 -8.86 36.60
CA PHE A 551 -16.63 -9.38 36.68
C PHE A 551 -17.44 -8.56 37.69
N GLY A 552 -18.50 -7.90 37.24
CA GLY A 552 -19.22 -6.94 38.07
C GLY A 552 -20.09 -7.53 39.19
N GLU A 553 -20.14 -8.86 39.35
CA GLU A 553 -20.82 -9.50 40.49
C GLU A 553 -19.91 -9.66 41.71
N THR A 554 -18.61 -9.82 41.48
CA THR A 554 -17.62 -10.13 42.52
C THR A 554 -16.51 -9.08 42.60
N ASP A 555 -16.48 -8.11 41.66
CA ASP A 555 -15.35 -7.21 41.38
C ASP A 555 -14.01 -7.96 41.31
N GLN A 556 -14.06 -9.25 40.95
CA GLN A 556 -12.87 -10.07 40.83
C GLN A 556 -12.18 -9.76 39.51
N LEU A 557 -10.92 -9.37 39.63
CA LEU A 557 -10.00 -9.24 38.52
C LEU A 557 -9.48 -10.64 38.15
N GLN A 558 -9.76 -11.06 36.92
CA GLN A 558 -9.07 -12.18 36.28
C GLN A 558 -8.05 -11.64 35.28
N VAL A 559 -6.86 -12.22 35.30
CA VAL A 559 -5.74 -11.84 34.41
C VAL A 559 -5.33 -13.07 33.62
N PHE A 560 -5.32 -12.93 32.29
CA PHE A 560 -4.86 -13.93 31.35
C PHE A 560 -3.58 -13.39 30.70
N HIS A 561 -2.47 -14.09 30.92
CA HIS A 561 -1.16 -13.70 30.39
C HIS A 561 -0.92 -14.41 29.06
N ASN A 562 -0.71 -13.63 28.00
CA ASN A 562 -0.44 -14.11 26.64
C ASN A 562 -1.52 -15.04 26.08
N GLU A 563 -2.74 -14.93 26.62
CA GLU A 563 -3.86 -15.78 26.27
C GLU A 563 -5.13 -14.93 26.14
N ILE A 564 -5.94 -15.29 25.15
CA ILE A 564 -7.29 -14.76 24.98
C ILE A 564 -8.26 -15.85 25.45
N PRO A 565 -9.14 -15.55 26.42
CA PRO A 565 -10.18 -16.48 26.84
C PRO A 565 -11.03 -16.93 25.65
N LYS A 566 -11.08 -18.24 25.43
CA LYS A 566 -11.90 -18.85 24.37
C LYS A 566 -13.35 -19.07 24.79
N GLU A 567 -13.61 -19.05 26.09
CA GLU A 567 -14.94 -19.21 26.66
C GLU A 567 -15.69 -17.88 26.75
N ASN A 568 -17.01 -17.96 26.74
CA ASN A 568 -17.87 -16.79 26.87
C ASN A 568 -17.86 -16.29 28.32
N LEU A 569 -17.53 -15.02 28.49
CA LEU A 569 -17.39 -14.43 29.82
C LEU A 569 -18.65 -13.64 30.15
N LYS A 570 -19.43 -14.13 31.11
CA LYS A 570 -20.68 -13.50 31.54
C LYS A 570 -20.45 -12.43 32.59
N SER A 571 -21.38 -11.48 32.70
CA SER A 571 -21.39 -10.45 33.76
C SER A 571 -20.13 -9.55 33.80
N VAL A 572 -19.53 -9.26 32.63
CA VAL A 572 -18.34 -8.40 32.51
C VAL A 572 -18.74 -6.92 32.59
N SER A 573 -18.03 -6.13 33.41
CA SER A 573 -18.23 -4.67 33.52
C SER A 573 -17.06 -3.86 32.94
N VAL A 574 -15.84 -4.38 33.07
CA VAL A 574 -14.62 -3.76 32.53
C VAL A 574 -13.73 -4.84 31.94
N PHE A 575 -13.14 -4.56 30.79
CA PHE A 575 -12.08 -5.40 30.24
C PHE A 575 -10.97 -4.56 29.62
N ARG A 576 -9.75 -5.08 29.66
CA ARG A 576 -8.54 -4.42 29.20
C ARG A 576 -7.67 -5.38 28.43
N PHE A 577 -7.17 -4.94 27.28
CA PHE A 577 -6.12 -5.62 26.53
C PHE A 577 -4.86 -4.77 26.58
N SER A 578 -3.72 -5.35 26.92
CA SER A 578 -2.45 -4.61 26.97
C SER A 578 -1.41 -5.27 26.08
N ASP A 579 -0.96 -4.53 25.07
CA ASP A 579 0.17 -4.94 24.22
C ASP A 579 1.51 -4.61 24.93
N LYS A 580 2.59 -4.37 24.20
CA LYS A 580 3.88 -4.00 24.80
C LYS A 580 3.89 -2.59 25.42
N GLU A 581 3.13 -1.66 24.86
CA GLU A 581 3.26 -0.22 25.15
C GLU A 581 1.96 0.40 25.69
N LEU A 582 0.82 -0.11 25.26
CA LEU A 582 -0.51 0.46 25.47
C LEU A 582 -1.47 -0.54 26.12
N SER A 583 -2.49 0.02 26.74
CA SER A 583 -3.60 -0.67 27.37
C SER A 583 -4.91 -0.10 26.80
N PHE A 584 -5.68 -0.93 26.12
CA PHE A 584 -7.01 -0.64 25.58
C PHE A 584 -8.05 -1.03 26.62
N VAL A 585 -8.74 -0.05 27.19
CA VAL A 585 -9.67 -0.26 28.30
C VAL A 585 -11.10 0.04 27.85
N PHE A 586 -11.99 -0.91 28.10
CA PHE A 586 -13.42 -0.80 27.86
C PHE A 586 -14.18 -0.87 29.18
N THR A 587 -15.03 0.11 29.43
CA THR A 587 -15.90 0.18 30.62
C THR A 587 -17.35 0.26 30.17
N LEU A 588 -18.18 -0.63 30.70
CA LEU A 588 -19.59 -0.77 30.33
C LEU A 588 -20.47 -0.20 31.46
N ASN A 589 -21.51 0.56 31.10
CA ASN A 589 -22.49 1.04 32.08
C ASN A 589 -23.34 -0.10 32.68
N GLU A 590 -23.54 -1.17 31.90
CA GLU A 590 -24.27 -2.36 32.29
C GLU A 590 -23.49 -3.60 31.89
N LYS A 591 -23.57 -4.62 32.74
CA LYS A 591 -22.88 -5.89 32.57
C LYS A 591 -23.26 -6.56 31.24
N ALA A 592 -22.27 -7.09 30.54
CA ALA A 592 -22.46 -7.77 29.26
C ALA A 592 -21.90 -9.19 29.29
N THR A 593 -22.33 -10.02 28.34
CA THR A 593 -21.56 -11.19 27.93
C THR A 593 -20.48 -10.72 26.95
N LEU A 594 -19.22 -11.08 27.20
CA LEU A 594 -18.08 -10.75 26.35
C LEU A 594 -17.63 -12.00 25.58
N HIS A 595 -17.53 -11.85 24.26
CA HIS A 595 -16.95 -12.84 23.36
C HIS A 595 -15.66 -12.27 22.77
N LEU A 596 -14.59 -13.05 22.84
CA LEU A 596 -13.29 -12.68 22.28
C LEU A 596 -12.93 -13.67 21.20
N SER A 597 -12.43 -13.17 20.08
CA SER A 597 -11.86 -13.98 19.02
C SER A 597 -10.64 -13.31 18.42
N GLU A 598 -9.70 -14.12 17.94
CA GLU A 598 -8.51 -13.65 17.26
C GLU A 598 -8.49 -14.20 15.85
N ASN A 599 -8.20 -13.34 14.88
CA ASN A 599 -8.02 -13.75 13.49
C ASN A 599 -6.89 -12.94 12.86
N LYS A 600 -5.77 -13.61 12.53
CA LYS A 600 -4.64 -13.07 11.77
C LYS A 600 -4.15 -11.70 12.30
N GLY A 601 -3.91 -11.57 13.61
CA GLY A 601 -3.43 -10.32 14.21
C GLY A 601 -4.51 -9.25 14.44
N SER A 602 -5.79 -9.60 14.33
CA SER A 602 -6.89 -8.76 14.78
C SER A 602 -7.63 -9.43 15.94
N LEU A 603 -7.79 -8.71 17.04
CA LEU A 603 -8.62 -9.11 18.17
C LEU A 603 -10.02 -8.53 17.97
N SER A 604 -11.06 -9.37 17.98
CA SER A 604 -12.45 -8.95 18.04
C SER A 604 -12.98 -9.13 19.45
N ALA A 605 -13.51 -8.04 20.02
CA ALA A 605 -14.24 -8.05 21.27
C ALA A 605 -15.71 -7.72 21.00
N THR A 606 -16.60 -8.68 21.20
CA THR A 606 -18.05 -8.51 21.03
C THR A 606 -18.75 -8.52 22.38
N MET A 607 -19.40 -7.40 22.73
CA MET A 607 -20.17 -7.21 23.95
C MET A 607 -21.66 -7.42 23.64
N VAL A 608 -22.33 -8.29 24.39
CA VAL A 608 -23.71 -8.72 24.10
C VAL A 608 -24.61 -8.49 25.31
N TRP A 609 -25.76 -7.85 25.08
CA TRP A 609 -26.83 -7.64 26.06
C TRP A 609 -28.13 -8.25 25.55
N LEU A 610 -28.85 -8.97 26.41
CA LEU A 610 -30.26 -9.26 26.16
C LEU A 610 -31.06 -7.97 26.37
N VAL A 611 -31.73 -7.49 25.32
CA VAL A 611 -32.61 -6.32 25.38
C VAL A 611 -34.06 -6.79 25.34
N ASP A 612 -34.86 -6.34 26.29
CA ASP A 612 -36.30 -6.61 26.39
C ASP A 612 -37.03 -5.26 26.53
N ILE A 613 -37.52 -4.74 25.40
CA ILE A 613 -37.98 -3.35 25.28
C ILE A 613 -39.50 -3.36 25.02
N PRO A 614 -40.32 -2.88 25.96
CA PRO A 614 -41.76 -2.74 25.73
C PRO A 614 -42.09 -1.82 24.56
N ALA A 615 -43.32 -1.92 24.04
CA ALA A 615 -43.80 -1.06 22.96
C ALA A 615 -43.62 0.43 23.29
N GLN A 616 -43.09 1.21 22.34
CA GLN A 616 -42.84 2.65 22.45
C GLN A 616 -41.89 3.07 23.58
N ARG A 617 -41.11 2.13 24.15
CA ARG A 617 -40.09 2.42 25.15
C ARG A 617 -38.69 2.40 24.53
N GLU A 618 -37.75 2.96 25.27
CA GLU A 618 -36.34 2.95 24.93
C GLU A 618 -35.50 2.50 26.13
N ILE A 619 -34.32 1.97 25.83
CA ILE A 619 -33.30 1.61 26.80
C ILE A 619 -31.97 2.23 26.38
N GLU A 620 -31.05 2.30 27.35
CA GLU A 620 -29.72 2.86 27.14
C GLU A 620 -28.62 1.83 27.42
N LYS A 621 -27.58 1.83 26.58
CA LYS A 621 -26.30 1.14 26.84
C LYS A 621 -25.17 2.13 26.57
N SER A 622 -24.09 2.08 27.33
CA SER A 622 -22.98 3.02 27.17
C SER A 622 -21.65 2.30 27.33
N ILE A 623 -20.73 2.58 26.40
CA ILE A 623 -19.37 2.03 26.36
C ILE A 623 -18.39 3.20 26.42
N MET A 624 -17.46 3.15 27.37
CA MET A 624 -16.30 4.04 27.40
C MET A 624 -15.07 3.26 26.96
N PHE A 625 -14.38 3.77 25.94
CA PHE A 625 -13.13 3.24 25.40
C PHE A 625 -12.02 4.25 25.64
N SER A 626 -10.90 3.81 26.19
CA SER A 626 -9.72 4.64 26.43
C SER A 626 -8.45 3.87 26.12
N VAL A 627 -7.41 4.59 25.68
CA VAL A 627 -6.09 4.03 25.45
C VAL A 627 -5.13 4.68 26.42
N LEU A 628 -4.50 3.85 27.25
CA LEU A 628 -3.61 4.27 28.33
C LEU A 628 -2.21 3.69 28.09
N PRO A 629 -1.14 4.35 28.56
CA PRO A 629 0.17 3.71 28.64
C PRO A 629 0.10 2.44 29.50
N LYS A 630 0.75 1.35 29.07
CA LYS A 630 0.82 0.12 29.86
C LYS A 630 1.48 0.41 31.21
N LYS A 631 0.76 0.12 32.30
CA LYS A 631 1.33 0.20 33.66
C LYS A 631 2.29 -0.97 33.85
N VAL A 632 3.58 -0.68 34.10
CA VAL A 632 4.53 -1.68 34.59
C VAL A 632 4.04 -2.14 35.97
N ILE A 633 3.40 -3.31 36.03
CA ILE A 633 3.05 -3.94 37.31
C ILE A 633 4.37 -4.38 37.94
N ASN A 634 4.91 -3.58 38.85
CA ASN A 634 6.07 -3.96 39.63
C ASN A 634 5.68 -5.20 40.47
N PRO A 635 6.29 -6.39 40.30
CA PRO A 635 5.85 -7.63 40.96
C PRO A 635 5.97 -7.62 42.50
N LYS A 636 6.47 -6.53 43.09
CA LYS A 636 6.77 -6.37 44.52
C LYS A 636 5.81 -5.40 45.22
N LYS A 637 4.50 -5.62 45.12
CA LYS A 637 3.55 -5.18 46.16
C LYS A 637 2.47 -6.25 46.37
N LYS A 638 2.88 -7.45 46.80
CA LYS A 638 2.00 -8.26 47.65
C LYS A 638 1.77 -7.44 48.92
N ARG A 639 0.51 -7.06 49.15
CA ARG A 639 0.03 -6.40 50.38
C ARG A 639 0.53 -7.20 51.60
N LYS A 640 1.11 -6.49 52.57
CA LYS A 640 1.23 -6.97 53.95
C LYS A 640 -0.13 -6.92 54.61
#